data_AF-Q5NPP1-F1
#
_entry.id   AF-Q5NPP1-F1
#
_cell.length_a   1.000
_cell.length_b   1.000
_cell.length_c   1.000
_cell.angle_alpha   90.00
_cell.angle_beta   90.00
_cell.angle_gamma   90.00
#
_symmetry.space_group_name_H-M   'P 1'
#
loop_
_entity.id
_entity.type
_entity.pdbx_description
1 polymer ?
#
loop_
_entity_poly.entity_id
_entity_poly.type
_entity_poly.pdbx_seq_one_letter_code
_entity_poly.pdbx_strand_id
1 'polypeptide(L)'
;MIKKNERPYSHYSLLRLKNLYQENPRNPHILSLIHDELGYRNSDFAQDLIQKIEWAIQKIDRDATQKEASFSFFEEEKPLSQKGNKKFNLLDKLLHFLPSFKAKKANEPAAILATWTAEEALSPQTYRNPEDLAAGDKKAVASLTRAQLPWENRESLPPKKRLYYQIILGSIPMQEATEKLIQLFGKDEETRQRIKEKSAIAAILVDDCGFLVEDNNVAISSFAWALPQALKGKLDILGAWPDIEPQVTEYLTTILQNNGTDGKKQPLDRGILEEAFQWITEQFGLPSDLIEAPSFALRIYHPLSSDKPPQATLLNSFFLGDLALARSLLQQGKANSGLSYYLGDKKAENIFNLLTDHDAVEKAVSPALMPIARWPSAGGHALVLLQQAAVNLTRDQLQEKDGIIAVNGPPGTGKTTLLRDVIAAAVVDRATAMAEFDDPEQVFIPTGKKITMGEKAFFHLYRLDPSIKGHEIIVASSNNKAVENISQELPAIEAIGRSTEELNYFRSISDQLLNPQSYFEKNNSADDKKTESNKSWGLIAAALGNAKNRHQFLQSFWWDQEYGFRNYLKAARGDKVVLPTRNPTTKQVIGEHHPAIVETENPPSPQEAKTRWQKSRIHFKNLKNEIETELKDLHTVRHIVQEITKLRKPLTESETAFSHLQRLTTQAKDHHRYCFKQQAKAKAIHEGALENIARHQSERPWIFARWFKTKGWEAWLQAYTRLELLASRAEIDEKLADQSYSEAAQSLEKLQSEYEVQKKQLEHFQRKLADYNNRIAPYRASLGDRIIDDSFFKKSHEEINLTSPWLPDSLHRKREDLFIAALNLHHAFIDASAQKFLHNLSIFIKIFSSGSPSNEDEKQYLGDLWSSLFMVVPVISTTFASTGRMLGNLPPNSIGWLLIDEAGQAVPQAAAGAIMRAKRSVVVGDPLQIPPVVSLPEQLTSKICQFFKVDKSIWSAPEASAQSLADQASNFQAVFNSDQDGRRVGIPLLVHRRCQNPMFEISNRIAYDNQMVHAAGNPSIGAIGKVIGRSRWLDVKGEADTKWCEAEGQVVIDFLEKLAAASITSPDLFIITPFRIVSSELKLRLSQKSSLLERLHIKNSEWIRSHIGTVHTFQGKEADSVILLLGAPANNQNGARRWAAEAPNIFNVAVSRAKQNIYVIGSYDAWAKVGYTQDIAHSLPCNRSDNSPAA
;
A
#
# COMPACT_ATOMS: atom_id res chain seq x y z
N MET A 1 11.94 8.60 -82.18
CA MET A 1 11.45 7.84 -83.36
C MET A 1 10.46 6.80 -82.87
N ILE A 2 9.23 6.89 -83.39
CA ILE A 2 8.14 5.93 -83.19
C ILE A 2 8.54 4.57 -83.80
N LYS A 3 8.31 3.47 -83.07
CA LYS A 3 7.70 2.21 -83.57
C LYS A 3 7.42 1.27 -82.39
N LYS A 4 6.13 1.17 -82.02
CA LYS A 4 5.25 -0.01 -82.13
C LYS A 4 5.43 -1.03 -80.99
N ASN A 5 4.41 -1.10 -80.15
CA ASN A 5 4.04 -2.27 -79.33
C ASN A 5 4.08 -3.54 -80.19
N GLU A 6 5.22 -4.23 -80.19
CA GLU A 6 5.26 -5.61 -80.67
C GLU A 6 4.79 -6.49 -79.51
N ARG A 7 3.56 -7.00 -79.62
CA ARG A 7 3.04 -8.05 -78.75
C ARG A 7 3.70 -9.36 -79.20
N PRO A 8 4.72 -9.86 -78.47
CA PRO A 8 5.57 -10.94 -78.95
C PRO A 8 4.80 -12.26 -79.13
N TYR A 9 3.66 -12.41 -78.45
CA TYR A 9 2.84 -13.61 -78.45
C TYR A 9 1.50 -13.48 -79.18
N SER A 10 1.31 -12.40 -79.94
CA SER A 10 0.07 -12.13 -80.69
C SER A 10 -0.33 -13.26 -81.65
N HIS A 11 0.64 -13.98 -82.21
CA HIS A 11 0.44 -15.09 -83.15
C HIS A 11 0.37 -16.48 -82.49
N TYR A 12 0.51 -16.58 -81.17
CA TYR A 12 0.45 -17.86 -80.46
C TYR A 12 -1.00 -18.27 -80.23
N SER A 13 -1.31 -19.57 -80.27
CA SER A 13 -2.63 -20.07 -79.86
C SER A 13 -2.75 -20.10 -78.34
N LEU A 14 -3.98 -20.11 -77.80
CA LEU A 14 -4.20 -20.23 -76.35
C LEU A 14 -3.57 -21.49 -75.76
N LEU A 15 -3.58 -22.61 -76.51
CA LEU A 15 -2.91 -23.85 -76.10
C LEU A 15 -1.39 -23.68 -76.06
N ARG A 16 -0.81 -22.94 -77.02
CA ARG A 16 0.62 -22.62 -77.04
C ARG A 16 1.02 -21.74 -75.86
N LEU A 17 0.19 -20.77 -75.49
CA LEU A 17 0.42 -19.91 -74.31
C LEU A 17 0.36 -20.70 -73.00
N LYS A 18 -0.57 -21.66 -72.88
CA LYS A 18 -0.64 -22.57 -71.74
C LYS A 18 0.62 -23.43 -71.63
N ASN A 19 1.11 -23.98 -72.74
CA ASN A 19 2.35 -24.75 -72.74
C ASN A 19 3.55 -23.85 -72.34
N LEU A 20 3.61 -22.62 -72.85
CA LEU A 20 4.67 -21.66 -72.50
C LEU A 20 4.66 -21.33 -70.99
N TYR A 21 3.48 -21.20 -70.39
CA TYR A 21 3.30 -21.04 -68.94
C TYR A 21 3.80 -22.29 -68.17
N GLN A 22 3.44 -23.49 -68.64
CA GLN A 22 3.85 -24.74 -67.99
C GLN A 22 5.36 -25.02 -68.11
N GLU A 23 5.99 -24.61 -69.19
CA GLU A 23 7.44 -24.70 -69.39
C GLU A 23 8.21 -23.68 -68.53
N ASN A 24 7.61 -22.53 -68.23
CA ASN A 24 8.27 -21.42 -67.52
C ASN A 24 7.49 -20.92 -66.28
N PRO A 25 7.11 -21.79 -65.33
CA PRO A 25 6.20 -21.44 -64.24
C PRO A 25 6.81 -20.52 -63.17
N ARG A 26 8.12 -20.22 -63.26
CA ARG A 26 8.88 -19.39 -62.30
C ARG A 26 9.62 -18.20 -62.91
N ASN A 27 9.45 -17.92 -64.20
CA ASN A 27 10.12 -16.78 -64.84
C ASN A 27 9.18 -15.57 -64.88
N PRO A 28 9.35 -14.57 -64.00
CA PRO A 28 8.39 -13.48 -63.84
C PRO A 28 8.22 -12.63 -65.12
N HIS A 29 9.28 -12.51 -65.92
CA HIS A 29 9.21 -11.72 -67.15
C HIS A 29 8.36 -12.40 -68.24
N ILE A 30 8.51 -13.72 -68.41
CA ILE A 30 7.69 -14.49 -69.37
C ILE A 30 6.24 -14.56 -68.89
N LEU A 31 6.02 -14.77 -67.59
CA LEU A 31 4.69 -14.81 -67.00
C LEU A 31 3.93 -13.49 -67.19
N SER A 32 4.59 -12.34 -67.01
CA SER A 32 4.00 -11.03 -67.28
C SER A 32 3.65 -10.84 -68.76
N LEU A 33 4.51 -11.25 -69.69
CA LEU A 33 4.23 -11.14 -71.12
C LEU A 33 3.08 -12.07 -71.58
N ILE A 34 2.94 -13.26 -70.99
CA ILE A 34 1.79 -14.14 -71.25
C ILE A 34 0.51 -13.55 -70.65
N HIS A 35 0.56 -13.02 -69.43
CA HIS A 35 -0.56 -12.37 -68.76
C HIS A 35 -1.10 -11.18 -69.56
N ASP A 36 -0.20 -10.30 -70.01
CA ASP A 36 -0.56 -9.16 -70.87
C ASP A 36 -1.19 -9.62 -72.19
N GLU A 37 -0.65 -10.67 -72.82
CA GLU A 37 -1.21 -11.20 -74.08
C GLU A 37 -2.60 -11.84 -73.90
N LEU A 38 -2.81 -12.57 -72.80
CA LEU A 38 -4.11 -13.17 -72.47
C LEU A 38 -5.17 -12.12 -72.17
N GLY A 39 -4.78 -10.96 -71.63
CA GLY A 39 -5.68 -9.83 -71.36
C GLY A 39 -6.40 -9.30 -72.61
N TYR A 40 -5.87 -9.57 -73.80
CA TYR A 40 -6.49 -9.20 -75.08
C TYR A 40 -7.32 -10.34 -75.71
N ARG A 41 -7.53 -11.47 -75.02
CA ARG A 41 -8.27 -12.62 -75.56
C ARG A 41 -9.51 -12.91 -74.72
N ASN A 42 -10.69 -12.65 -75.28
CA ASN A 42 -11.97 -12.97 -74.65
C ASN A 42 -12.34 -14.45 -74.85
N SER A 43 -11.85 -15.32 -73.97
CA SER A 43 -12.33 -16.70 -73.81
C SER A 43 -12.21 -17.14 -72.35
N ASP A 44 -13.12 -18.00 -71.89
CA ASP A 44 -13.09 -18.52 -70.51
C ASP A 44 -11.75 -19.20 -70.16
N PHE A 45 -11.14 -19.87 -71.14
CA PHE A 45 -9.83 -20.49 -71.00
C PHE A 45 -8.70 -19.48 -70.75
N ALA A 46 -8.78 -18.29 -71.35
CA ALA A 46 -7.79 -17.23 -71.14
C ALA A 46 -7.90 -16.66 -69.73
N GLN A 47 -9.12 -16.48 -69.20
CA GLN A 47 -9.32 -15.97 -67.84
C GLN A 47 -8.85 -16.95 -66.76
N ASP A 48 -9.12 -18.25 -66.93
CA ASP A 48 -8.60 -19.28 -66.01
C ASP A 48 -7.06 -19.32 -66.01
N LEU A 49 -6.43 -19.15 -67.17
CA LEU A 49 -4.97 -19.11 -67.28
C LEU A 49 -4.38 -17.83 -66.67
N ILE A 50 -5.05 -16.67 -66.81
CA ILE A 50 -4.67 -15.41 -66.16
C ILE A 50 -4.62 -15.57 -64.64
N GLN A 51 -5.68 -16.11 -64.02
CA GLN A 51 -5.72 -16.29 -62.56
C GLN A 51 -4.59 -17.22 -62.06
N LYS A 52 -4.29 -18.28 -62.81
CA LYS A 52 -3.18 -19.19 -62.49
C LYS A 52 -1.82 -18.53 -62.59
N ILE A 53 -1.64 -17.63 -63.57
CA ILE A 53 -0.40 -16.86 -63.72
C ILE A 53 -0.26 -15.84 -62.58
N GLU A 54 -1.32 -15.12 -62.23
CA GLU A 54 -1.31 -14.15 -61.12
C GLU A 54 -0.96 -14.81 -59.78
N TRP A 55 -1.55 -15.97 -59.50
CA TRP A 55 -1.21 -16.74 -58.30
C TRP A 55 0.26 -17.23 -58.32
N ALA A 56 0.76 -17.63 -59.49
CA ALA A 56 2.17 -18.03 -59.63
C ALA A 56 3.12 -16.85 -59.41
N ILE A 57 2.82 -15.66 -59.93
CA ILE A 57 3.60 -14.43 -59.71
C ILE A 57 3.62 -14.07 -58.22
N GLN A 58 2.46 -14.06 -57.55
CA GLN A 58 2.38 -13.78 -56.10
C GLN A 58 3.16 -14.81 -55.26
N LYS A 59 3.19 -16.07 -55.70
CA LYS A 59 3.95 -17.12 -55.04
C LYS A 59 5.46 -16.95 -55.24
N ILE A 60 5.92 -16.52 -56.42
CA ILE A 60 7.34 -16.22 -56.67
C ILE A 60 7.79 -15.05 -55.79
N ASP A 61 6.99 -14.00 -55.67
CA ASP A 61 7.31 -12.86 -54.79
C ASP A 61 7.36 -13.27 -53.30
N ARG A 62 6.48 -14.17 -52.86
CA ARG A 62 6.53 -14.76 -51.51
C ARG A 62 7.73 -15.68 -51.28
N ASP A 63 8.06 -16.52 -52.26
CA ASP A 63 9.20 -17.46 -52.16
C ASP A 63 10.54 -16.70 -52.25
N ALA A 64 10.62 -15.57 -52.98
CA ALA A 64 11.78 -14.68 -53.01
C ALA A 64 11.96 -13.96 -51.66
N THR A 65 10.88 -13.43 -51.09
CA THR A 65 10.90 -12.79 -49.76
C THR A 65 11.13 -13.78 -48.60
N GLN A 66 10.83 -15.08 -48.77
CA GLN A 66 11.15 -16.12 -47.78
C GLN A 66 12.54 -16.75 -47.94
N LYS A 67 13.14 -16.76 -49.14
CA LYS A 67 14.51 -17.28 -49.37
C LYS A 67 15.63 -16.29 -49.04
N GLU A 68 15.35 -14.98 -49.01
CA GLU A 68 16.31 -13.98 -48.48
C GLU A 68 16.35 -13.95 -46.94
N ALA A 69 15.47 -14.68 -46.24
CA ALA A 69 15.44 -14.76 -44.77
C ALA A 69 16.23 -15.96 -44.20
N SER A 70 16.89 -16.76 -45.05
CA SER A 70 17.74 -17.86 -44.59
C SER A 70 18.89 -18.09 -45.56
N PHE A 71 20.02 -17.40 -45.37
CA PHE A 71 21.40 -17.93 -45.41
C PHE A 71 22.42 -16.77 -45.44
N SER A 72 23.58 -17.04 -44.82
CA SER A 72 24.86 -16.29 -44.78
C SER A 72 24.93 -14.99 -43.98
N PHE A 73 25.09 -15.19 -42.67
CA PHE A 73 26.11 -14.52 -41.85
C PHE A 73 27.52 -14.79 -42.43
N PHE A 74 28.40 -13.79 -42.34
CA PHE A 74 29.80 -13.71 -42.80
C PHE A 74 30.02 -13.46 -44.30
N GLU A 75 30.31 -12.20 -44.67
CA GLU A 75 31.55 -11.86 -45.38
C GLU A 75 31.81 -10.35 -45.36
N GLU A 76 33.09 -10.00 -45.31
CA GLU A 76 33.67 -8.67 -45.19
C GLU A 76 33.38 -7.81 -46.43
N GLU A 77 32.99 -6.55 -46.26
CA GLU A 77 33.09 -5.55 -47.33
C GLU A 77 34.05 -4.42 -46.95
N LYS A 78 35.15 -4.35 -47.70
CA LYS A 78 35.93 -3.12 -47.90
C LYS A 78 35.20 -2.19 -48.88
N PRO A 79 35.43 -0.87 -48.80
CA PRO A 79 34.49 0.13 -49.26
C PRO A 79 34.79 0.62 -50.69
N LEU A 80 33.76 0.93 -51.47
CA LEU A 80 33.88 1.78 -52.66
C LEU A 80 32.63 2.67 -52.86
N SER A 81 32.81 3.93 -52.48
CA SER A 81 32.26 5.18 -53.03
C SER A 81 30.99 5.14 -53.90
N GLN A 82 29.94 5.86 -53.48
CA GLN A 82 29.59 7.16 -54.07
C GLN A 82 28.47 7.86 -53.27
N LYS A 83 28.59 9.20 -53.24
CA LYS A 83 27.86 10.15 -52.40
C LYS A 83 26.37 10.23 -52.75
N GLY A 84 25.54 10.08 -51.73
CA GLY A 84 24.12 10.45 -51.70
C GLY A 84 23.57 10.30 -50.29
N ASN A 85 23.64 11.37 -49.49
CA ASN A 85 23.12 11.43 -48.12
C ASN A 85 21.61 11.18 -48.07
N LYS A 86 21.18 9.92 -47.93
CA LYS A 86 19.95 9.57 -47.23
C LYS A 86 20.38 9.03 -45.87
N LYS A 87 20.31 9.87 -44.83
CA LYS A 87 20.43 9.42 -43.43
C LYS A 87 19.37 8.31 -43.21
N PHE A 88 19.83 7.10 -42.90
CA PHE A 88 18.97 5.95 -42.61
C PHE A 88 18.15 6.22 -41.33
N ASN A 89 16.83 5.94 -41.32
CA ASN A 89 15.97 6.12 -40.15
C ASN A 89 16.01 4.86 -39.26
N LEU A 90 16.80 4.90 -38.19
CA LEU A 90 16.98 3.82 -37.22
C LEU A 90 15.64 3.46 -36.56
N LEU A 91 14.87 4.48 -36.18
CA LEU A 91 13.61 4.31 -35.47
C LEU A 91 12.56 3.58 -36.31
N ASP A 92 12.52 3.83 -37.62
CA ASP A 92 11.58 3.14 -38.53
C ASP A 92 11.91 1.65 -38.64
N LYS A 93 13.18 1.24 -38.62
CA LYS A 93 13.57 -0.18 -38.55
C LYS A 93 13.18 -0.78 -37.20
N LEU A 94 13.52 -0.10 -36.10
CA LEU A 94 13.21 -0.59 -34.75
C LEU A 94 11.70 -0.77 -34.55
N LEU A 95 10.89 0.23 -34.94
CA LEU A 95 9.43 0.15 -34.91
C LEU A 95 8.85 -0.93 -35.84
N HIS A 96 9.56 -1.31 -36.90
CA HIS A 96 9.15 -2.41 -37.79
C HIS A 96 9.34 -3.80 -37.17
N PHE A 97 10.29 -3.93 -36.22
CA PHE A 97 10.63 -5.17 -35.52
C PHE A 97 10.11 -5.25 -34.07
N LEU A 98 9.70 -4.11 -33.49
CA LEU A 98 9.10 -4.07 -32.16
C LEU A 98 7.66 -4.58 -32.23
N PRO A 99 7.29 -5.60 -31.43
CA PRO A 99 5.93 -6.11 -31.44
C PRO A 99 4.98 -5.02 -30.92
N SER A 100 4.02 -4.59 -31.75
CA SER A 100 2.88 -3.81 -31.25
C SER A 100 2.21 -4.62 -30.14
N PHE A 101 2.22 -4.12 -28.90
CA PHE A 101 1.56 -4.83 -27.81
C PHE A 101 0.06 -4.89 -28.09
N LYS A 102 -0.47 -6.09 -28.33
CA LYS A 102 -1.91 -6.32 -28.55
C LYS A 102 -2.48 -7.08 -27.37
N ALA A 103 -3.31 -6.38 -26.59
CA ALA A 103 -4.00 -6.98 -25.45
C ALA A 103 -4.93 -8.11 -25.90
N LYS A 104 -4.71 -9.32 -25.36
CA LYS A 104 -5.52 -10.51 -25.68
C LYS A 104 -6.85 -10.47 -24.92
N LYS A 105 -6.84 -10.06 -23.65
CA LYS A 105 -8.01 -9.88 -22.79
C LYS A 105 -8.05 -8.48 -22.19
N ALA A 106 -9.24 -8.03 -21.79
CA ALA A 106 -9.37 -6.79 -21.03
C ALA A 106 -8.73 -6.95 -19.64
N ASN A 107 -8.08 -5.89 -19.17
CA ASN A 107 -7.42 -5.82 -17.85
C ASN A 107 -6.38 -6.95 -17.61
N GLU A 108 -5.69 -7.43 -18.64
CA GLU A 108 -4.60 -8.39 -18.42
C GLU A 108 -3.35 -7.70 -17.83
N PRO A 109 -2.59 -8.35 -16.92
CA PRO A 109 -1.47 -7.72 -16.22
C PRO A 109 -0.42 -7.07 -17.14
N ALA A 110 -0.13 -7.69 -18.28
CA ALA A 110 0.80 -7.14 -19.27
C ALA A 110 0.26 -5.85 -19.92
N ALA A 111 -1.05 -5.74 -20.13
CA ALA A 111 -1.70 -4.56 -20.68
C ALA A 111 -1.76 -3.42 -19.66
N ILE A 112 -1.98 -3.74 -18.38
CA ILE A 112 -1.94 -2.78 -17.28
C ILE A 112 -0.54 -2.16 -17.19
N LEU A 113 0.51 -2.99 -17.17
CA LEU A 113 1.88 -2.48 -17.15
C LEU A 113 2.24 -1.66 -18.41
N ALA A 114 1.76 -2.06 -19.59
CA ALA A 114 1.97 -1.29 -20.82
C ALA A 114 1.26 0.09 -20.77
N THR A 115 0.05 0.13 -20.21
CA THR A 115 -0.72 1.36 -19.98
C THR A 115 0.04 2.31 -19.04
N TRP A 116 0.49 1.80 -17.90
CA TRP A 116 1.29 2.57 -16.95
C TRP A 116 2.61 3.06 -17.54
N THR A 117 3.31 2.22 -18.32
CA THR A 117 4.53 2.64 -19.03
C THR A 117 4.23 3.77 -20.02
N ALA A 118 3.11 3.71 -20.74
CA ALA A 118 2.72 4.77 -21.68
C ALA A 118 2.38 6.09 -20.97
N GLU A 119 1.66 6.03 -19.85
CA GLU A 119 1.36 7.20 -19.00
C GLU A 119 2.65 7.83 -18.45
N GLU A 120 3.58 7.01 -17.96
CA GLU A 120 4.86 7.47 -17.40
C GLU A 120 5.81 8.01 -18.48
N ALA A 121 5.81 7.42 -19.68
CA ALA A 121 6.57 7.94 -20.81
C ALA A 121 6.08 9.33 -21.26
N LEU A 122 4.79 9.63 -21.07
CA LEU A 122 4.20 10.94 -21.38
C LEU A 122 4.26 11.93 -20.20
N SER A 123 4.79 11.51 -19.05
CA SER A 123 4.86 12.29 -17.81
C SER A 123 6.31 12.63 -17.45
N PRO A 124 7.01 13.47 -18.22
CA PRO A 124 8.39 13.81 -17.94
C PRO A 124 8.50 14.60 -16.65
N GLN A 125 9.70 14.60 -16.07
CA GLN A 125 10.04 15.64 -15.12
C GLN A 125 10.34 16.94 -15.86
N THR A 126 9.99 18.06 -15.23
CA THR A 126 10.09 19.38 -15.80
C THR A 126 10.99 20.28 -14.96
N TYR A 127 11.57 21.30 -15.59
CA TYR A 127 12.32 22.37 -14.94
C TYR A 127 11.86 23.72 -15.47
N ARG A 128 12.03 24.81 -14.70
CA ARG A 128 11.68 26.17 -15.13
C ARG A 128 12.91 26.92 -15.56
N ASN A 129 13.91 26.92 -14.70
CA ASN A 129 15.20 27.54 -14.94
C ASN A 129 16.30 26.46 -14.94
N PRO A 130 17.42 26.67 -15.66
CA PRO A 130 18.56 25.77 -15.63
C PRO A 130 19.07 25.49 -14.20
N GLU A 131 19.02 26.47 -13.29
CA GLU A 131 19.40 26.28 -11.89
C GLU A 131 18.53 25.26 -11.13
N ASP A 132 17.30 24.99 -11.57
CA ASP A 132 16.43 24.00 -10.90
C ASP A 132 17.02 22.58 -11.03
N LEU A 133 17.70 22.30 -12.15
CA LEU A 133 18.41 21.03 -12.36
C LEU A 133 19.71 20.92 -11.52
N ALA A 134 20.15 22.04 -10.92
CA ALA A 134 21.31 22.14 -10.04
C ALA A 134 20.92 22.52 -8.60
N ALA A 135 19.72 22.14 -8.15
CA ALA A 135 19.22 22.42 -6.79
C ALA A 135 19.23 23.91 -6.41
N GLY A 136 19.04 24.79 -7.38
CA GLY A 136 19.02 26.24 -7.23
C GLY A 136 20.38 26.93 -7.30
N ASP A 137 21.48 26.19 -7.55
CA ASP A 137 22.80 26.79 -7.69
C ASP A 137 23.03 27.40 -9.08
N LYS A 138 22.93 28.72 -9.17
CA LYS A 138 23.20 29.47 -10.40
C LYS A 138 24.65 29.34 -10.89
N LYS A 139 25.62 29.12 -10.00
CA LYS A 139 27.04 28.98 -10.38
C LYS A 139 27.33 27.64 -11.06
N ALA A 140 26.49 26.65 -10.79
CA ALA A 140 26.57 25.35 -11.45
C ALA A 140 26.14 25.39 -12.92
N VAL A 141 25.50 26.46 -13.41
CA VAL A 141 25.04 26.56 -14.80
C VAL A 141 26.13 27.19 -15.69
N ALA A 142 26.52 26.49 -16.76
CA ALA A 142 27.45 26.93 -17.79
C ALA A 142 26.73 27.19 -19.12
N SER A 143 27.00 28.32 -19.76
CA SER A 143 26.35 28.69 -21.03
C SER A 143 27.02 27.99 -22.22
N LEU A 144 26.25 27.33 -23.08
CA LEU A 144 26.73 26.77 -24.36
C LEU A 144 26.61 27.75 -25.53
N THR A 145 25.89 28.86 -25.33
CA THR A 145 25.68 29.90 -26.34
C THR A 145 26.88 30.82 -26.56
N ARG A 146 27.92 30.74 -25.72
CA ARG A 146 29.15 31.54 -25.88
C ARG A 146 29.98 31.03 -27.07
N ALA A 147 30.92 31.84 -27.54
CA ALA A 147 31.81 31.50 -28.65
C ALA A 147 32.73 30.31 -28.35
N GLN A 148 33.08 30.10 -27.07
CA GLN A 148 33.89 28.99 -26.57
C GLN A 148 33.06 28.11 -25.65
N LEU A 149 33.29 26.80 -25.71
CA LEU A 149 32.62 25.81 -24.86
C LEU A 149 33.19 25.83 -23.43
N PRO A 150 32.43 25.38 -22.42
CA PRO A 150 32.83 25.46 -21.01
C PRO A 150 34.17 24.76 -20.67
N TRP A 151 34.51 23.69 -21.38
CA TRP A 151 35.75 22.92 -21.18
C TRP A 151 36.95 23.43 -21.99
N GLU A 152 36.75 24.38 -22.92
CA GLU A 152 37.86 24.98 -23.69
C GLU A 152 38.66 25.99 -22.84
N ASN A 153 37.99 26.63 -21.87
CA ASN A 153 38.63 27.47 -20.87
C ASN A 153 38.73 26.70 -19.55
N ARG A 154 39.92 26.21 -19.23
CA ARG A 154 40.16 25.48 -17.96
C ARG A 154 39.82 26.35 -16.76
N GLU A 155 38.69 26.05 -16.12
CA GLU A 155 38.25 26.73 -14.90
C GLU A 155 39.09 26.32 -13.69
N SER A 156 39.26 27.24 -12.74
CA SER A 156 39.97 26.94 -11.49
C SER A 156 39.17 25.95 -10.64
N LEU A 157 39.74 24.77 -10.43
CA LEU A 157 39.14 23.68 -9.66
C LEU A 157 39.21 23.95 -8.15
N PRO A 158 38.11 23.75 -7.39
CA PRO A 158 38.17 23.67 -5.94
C PRO A 158 39.13 22.55 -5.49
N PRO A 159 39.91 22.73 -4.41
CA PRO A 159 40.83 21.70 -3.94
C PRO A 159 40.10 20.38 -3.64
N LYS A 160 40.67 19.26 -4.08
CA LYS A 160 40.16 17.88 -3.88
C LYS A 160 38.83 17.54 -4.60
N LYS A 161 38.48 18.21 -5.69
CA LYS A 161 37.35 17.83 -6.56
C LYS A 161 37.78 17.71 -8.03
N ARG A 162 37.11 16.84 -8.79
CA ARG A 162 37.10 16.77 -10.26
C ARG A 162 35.85 17.48 -10.78
N LEU A 163 35.95 18.10 -11.94
CA LEU A 163 34.83 18.76 -12.61
C LEU A 163 34.35 17.87 -13.76
N TYR A 164 33.03 17.75 -13.88
CA TYR A 164 32.36 17.16 -15.03
C TYR A 164 31.32 18.15 -15.54
N TYR A 165 31.00 18.08 -16.82
CA TYR A 165 29.92 18.86 -17.42
C TYR A 165 28.80 17.93 -17.88
N GLN A 166 27.57 18.17 -17.40
CA GLN A 166 26.37 17.53 -17.93
C GLN A 166 25.68 18.47 -18.91
N ILE A 167 25.77 18.16 -20.19
CA ILE A 167 25.20 18.92 -21.30
C ILE A 167 23.72 18.55 -21.47
N ILE A 168 22.83 19.53 -21.50
CA ILE A 168 21.41 19.31 -21.82
C ILE A 168 21.23 19.51 -23.33
N LEU A 169 20.99 18.40 -24.05
CA LEU A 169 20.91 18.35 -25.50
C LEU A 169 19.51 18.78 -26.00
N GLY A 170 19.16 20.03 -25.73
CA GLY A 170 17.89 20.65 -26.13
C GLY A 170 16.72 20.37 -25.18
N SER A 171 15.60 21.05 -25.41
CA SER A 171 14.41 20.94 -24.56
C SER A 171 13.09 21.13 -25.30
N ILE A 172 12.02 20.61 -24.71
CA ILE A 172 10.64 20.71 -25.18
C ILE A 172 9.86 21.66 -24.25
N PRO A 173 9.26 22.74 -24.75
CA PRO A 173 8.41 23.62 -23.97
C PRO A 173 7.08 22.91 -23.64
N MET A 174 6.82 22.71 -22.35
CA MET A 174 5.73 21.85 -21.91
C MET A 174 4.36 22.48 -22.13
N GLN A 175 4.26 23.81 -22.08
CA GLN A 175 2.99 24.50 -22.31
C GLN A 175 2.47 24.20 -23.72
N GLU A 176 3.26 24.48 -24.75
CA GLU A 176 2.88 24.26 -26.15
C GLU A 176 2.67 22.77 -26.47
N ALA A 177 3.52 21.88 -25.92
CA ALA A 177 3.35 20.43 -26.09
C ALA A 177 2.02 19.94 -25.48
N THR A 178 1.65 20.45 -24.31
CA THR A 178 0.38 20.10 -23.66
C THR A 178 -0.81 20.67 -24.42
N GLU A 179 -0.72 21.93 -24.87
CA GLU A 179 -1.78 22.56 -25.66
C GLU A 179 -2.06 21.78 -26.95
N LYS A 180 -1.03 21.28 -27.65
CA LYS A 180 -1.23 20.41 -28.82
C LYS A 180 -1.86 19.06 -28.47
N LEU A 181 -1.45 18.43 -27.37
CA LEU A 181 -2.09 17.21 -26.89
C LEU A 181 -3.56 17.46 -26.55
N ILE A 182 -3.87 18.56 -25.89
CA ILE A 182 -5.26 18.95 -25.60
C ILE A 182 -6.02 19.24 -26.90
N GLN A 183 -5.47 19.99 -27.86
CA GLN A 183 -6.16 20.25 -29.14
C GLN A 183 -6.54 18.96 -29.89
N LEU A 184 -5.70 17.92 -29.82
CA LEU A 184 -5.96 16.62 -30.43
C LEU A 184 -6.91 15.74 -29.61
N PHE A 185 -6.82 15.82 -28.28
CA PHE A 185 -7.43 14.84 -27.38
C PHE A 185 -8.52 15.39 -26.47
N GLY A 186 -8.59 16.69 -26.19
CA GLY A 186 -9.49 17.34 -25.24
C GLY A 186 -10.14 18.62 -25.79
N LYS A 187 -11.46 18.61 -25.98
CA LYS A 187 -12.26 19.84 -26.03
C LYS A 187 -12.83 20.11 -24.63
N ASP A 188 -12.69 21.35 -24.16
CA ASP A 188 -13.31 21.91 -22.94
C ASP A 188 -12.77 21.46 -21.56
N GLU A 189 -11.46 21.24 -21.39
CA GLU A 189 -10.84 21.13 -20.05
C GLU A 189 -10.41 22.50 -19.49
N GLU A 190 -10.81 22.87 -18.27
CA GLU A 190 -10.29 24.05 -17.57
C GLU A 190 -8.77 23.93 -17.44
N THR A 191 -8.03 24.79 -18.15
CA THR A 191 -6.57 24.79 -18.13
C THR A 191 -6.06 25.10 -16.72
N ARG A 192 -5.29 24.17 -16.13
CA ARG A 192 -4.28 24.57 -15.13
C ARG A 192 -3.35 25.55 -15.86
N GLN A 193 -3.40 26.86 -15.56
CA GLN A 193 -2.39 27.80 -16.05
C GLN A 193 -1.01 27.23 -15.69
N ARG A 194 -0.33 26.66 -16.69
CA ARG A 194 0.99 26.06 -16.50
C ARG A 194 2.00 27.19 -16.44
N ILE A 195 2.87 27.10 -15.45
CA ILE A 195 4.08 27.90 -15.37
C ILE A 195 4.98 27.45 -16.54
N LYS A 196 5.77 28.36 -17.13
CA LYS A 196 6.68 28.08 -18.27
C LYS A 196 7.73 27.03 -17.91
N GLU A 197 7.36 25.76 -18.03
CA GLU A 197 8.17 24.60 -17.70
C GLU A 197 8.68 23.92 -18.98
N LYS A 198 9.85 23.29 -18.89
CA LYS A 198 10.56 22.64 -20.00
C LYS A 198 10.95 21.22 -19.62
N SER A 199 11.00 20.33 -20.59
CA SER A 199 11.53 18.97 -20.45
C SER A 199 12.78 18.79 -21.29
N ALA A 200 13.83 18.17 -20.76
CA ALA A 200 15.06 17.91 -21.51
C ALA A 200 14.84 16.78 -22.54
N ILE A 201 15.53 16.86 -23.69
CA ILE A 201 15.47 15.82 -24.74
C ILE A 201 16.50 14.71 -24.48
N ALA A 202 17.75 15.08 -24.19
CA ALA A 202 18.78 14.15 -23.76
C ALA A 202 19.83 14.88 -22.90
N ALA A 203 20.64 14.11 -22.16
CA ALA A 203 21.69 14.61 -21.29
C ALA A 203 22.97 13.81 -21.54
N ILE A 204 24.08 14.51 -21.70
CA ILE A 204 25.39 13.94 -22.02
C ILE A 204 26.37 14.34 -20.93
N LEU A 205 27.19 13.42 -20.45
CA LEU A 205 28.20 13.68 -19.44
C LEU A 205 29.61 13.64 -20.02
N VAL A 206 30.36 14.71 -19.79
CA VAL A 206 31.75 14.87 -20.22
C VAL A 206 32.65 15.25 -19.05
N ASP A 207 33.94 14.95 -19.16
CA ASP A 207 34.95 15.36 -18.17
C ASP A 207 35.33 16.85 -18.30
N ASP A 208 36.30 17.29 -17.48
CA ASP A 208 36.81 18.67 -17.47
C ASP A 208 37.54 19.07 -18.75
N CYS A 209 37.91 18.10 -19.58
CA CYS A 209 38.57 18.28 -20.87
C CYS A 209 37.61 18.12 -22.06
N GLY A 210 36.33 17.83 -21.81
CA GLY A 210 35.30 17.66 -22.84
C GLY A 210 35.25 16.27 -23.48
N PHE A 211 35.90 15.26 -22.90
CA PHE A 211 35.79 13.88 -23.36
C PHE A 211 34.56 13.19 -22.77
N LEU A 212 33.93 12.33 -23.57
CA LEU A 212 32.83 11.49 -23.14
C LEU A 212 33.30 10.52 -22.05
N VAL A 213 32.55 10.45 -20.95
CA VAL A 213 32.78 9.50 -19.86
C VAL A 213 32.52 8.06 -20.35
N GLU A 214 33.26 7.05 -19.89
CA GLU A 214 33.14 5.69 -20.42
C GLU A 214 31.85 4.96 -19.98
N ASP A 215 31.34 5.24 -18.77
CA ASP A 215 30.13 4.60 -18.21
C ASP A 215 28.98 5.61 -18.02
N ASN A 216 27.74 5.20 -18.32
CA ASN A 216 26.49 5.96 -18.08
C ASN A 216 26.55 7.43 -18.54
N ASN A 217 27.07 7.63 -19.75
CA ASN A 217 27.43 8.93 -20.30
C ASN A 217 26.29 9.65 -21.02
N VAL A 218 25.23 8.93 -21.39
CA VAL A 218 24.09 9.44 -22.15
C VAL A 218 22.81 8.97 -21.49
N ALA A 219 21.83 9.86 -21.39
CA ALA A 219 20.49 9.52 -20.96
C ALA A 219 19.45 10.25 -21.84
N ILE A 220 18.39 9.55 -22.24
CA ILE A 220 17.46 9.97 -23.30
C ILE A 220 16.01 10.08 -22.78
N SER A 221 15.29 11.12 -23.21
CA SER A 221 13.95 11.43 -22.71
C SER A 221 12.89 10.53 -23.35
N SER A 222 12.25 9.73 -22.50
CA SER A 222 11.04 8.97 -22.83
C SER A 222 9.95 9.86 -23.42
N PHE A 223 9.77 11.07 -22.89
CA PHE A 223 8.79 12.03 -23.38
C PHE A 223 9.13 12.57 -24.76
N ALA A 224 10.41 12.85 -25.03
CA ALA A 224 10.84 13.32 -26.34
C ALA A 224 10.55 12.30 -27.44
N TRP A 225 10.59 11.00 -27.11
CA TRP A 225 10.16 9.94 -28.01
C TRP A 225 8.63 9.75 -28.04
N ALA A 226 7.97 9.76 -26.88
CA ALA A 226 6.55 9.45 -26.77
C ALA A 226 5.63 10.55 -27.36
N LEU A 227 5.99 11.81 -27.17
CA LEU A 227 5.21 12.98 -27.62
C LEU A 227 4.87 12.92 -29.12
N PRO A 228 5.83 12.81 -30.06
CA PRO A 228 5.52 12.79 -31.49
C PRO A 228 4.69 11.57 -31.90
N GLN A 229 4.80 10.44 -31.19
CA GLN A 229 3.97 9.26 -31.45
C GLN A 229 2.53 9.48 -30.99
N ALA A 230 2.34 10.07 -29.81
CA ALA A 230 1.03 10.46 -29.30
C ALA A 230 0.35 11.50 -30.22
N LEU A 231 1.10 12.50 -30.73
CA LEU A 231 0.58 13.48 -31.69
C LEU A 231 0.15 12.83 -33.03
N LYS A 232 0.77 11.71 -33.43
CA LYS A 232 0.39 10.90 -34.60
C LYS A 232 -0.75 9.91 -34.31
N GLY A 233 -1.25 9.85 -33.08
CA GLY A 233 -2.26 8.89 -32.65
C GLY A 233 -1.74 7.45 -32.47
N LYS A 234 -0.43 7.24 -32.51
CA LYS A 234 0.23 5.93 -32.33
C LYS A 234 0.48 5.67 -30.84
N LEU A 235 -0.59 5.42 -30.10
CA LEU A 235 -0.51 5.11 -28.66
C LEU A 235 -0.02 3.69 -28.38
N ASP A 236 -0.05 2.83 -29.40
CA ASP A 236 0.25 1.40 -29.35
C ASP A 236 1.70 1.07 -29.04
N ILE A 237 2.60 1.91 -29.52
CA ILE A 237 4.03 1.73 -29.37
C ILE A 237 4.55 2.26 -28.04
N LEU A 238 3.82 3.14 -27.35
CA LEU A 238 4.30 3.87 -26.15
C LEU A 238 4.75 2.94 -25.01
N GLY A 239 4.12 1.77 -24.87
CA GLY A 239 4.51 0.76 -23.88
C GLY A 239 5.84 0.04 -24.17
N ALA A 240 6.45 0.27 -25.34
CA ALA A 240 7.71 -0.33 -25.77
C ALA A 240 8.95 0.53 -25.45
N TRP A 241 8.80 1.67 -24.76
CA TRP A 241 9.93 2.53 -24.37
C TRP A 241 11.12 1.77 -23.78
N PRO A 242 10.95 0.82 -22.82
CA PRO A 242 12.08 0.10 -22.22
C PRO A 242 12.92 -0.71 -23.22
N ASP A 243 12.35 -1.09 -24.36
CA ASP A 243 13.02 -1.85 -25.41
C ASP A 243 13.77 -0.91 -26.39
N ILE A 244 13.36 0.36 -26.46
CA ILE A 244 13.88 1.38 -27.38
C ILE A 244 15.06 2.14 -26.76
N GLU A 245 14.96 2.50 -25.49
CA GLU A 245 15.95 3.32 -24.78
C GLU A 245 17.41 2.82 -24.93
N PRO A 246 17.72 1.53 -24.73
CA PRO A 246 19.10 1.04 -24.85
C PRO A 246 19.67 1.22 -26.25
N GLN A 247 18.87 0.97 -27.28
CA GLN A 247 19.29 1.03 -28.68
C GLN A 247 19.57 2.47 -29.12
N VAL A 248 18.67 3.40 -28.79
CA VAL A 248 18.89 4.83 -29.13
C VAL A 248 20.10 5.37 -28.36
N THR A 249 20.30 4.95 -27.11
CA THR A 249 21.45 5.33 -26.29
C THR A 249 22.77 4.86 -26.92
N GLU A 250 22.84 3.61 -27.38
CA GLU A 250 24.02 3.05 -28.04
C GLU A 250 24.41 3.83 -29.32
N TYR A 251 23.43 4.12 -30.16
CA TYR A 251 23.66 4.90 -31.39
C TYR A 251 24.04 6.35 -31.12
N LEU A 252 23.35 7.02 -30.18
CA LEU A 252 23.70 8.39 -29.79
C LEU A 252 25.12 8.46 -29.21
N THR A 253 25.50 7.46 -28.41
CA THR A 253 26.86 7.32 -27.87
C THR A 253 27.89 7.19 -29.00
N THR A 254 27.56 6.46 -30.07
CA THR A 254 28.43 6.31 -31.24
C THR A 254 28.67 7.64 -31.97
N ILE A 255 27.65 8.51 -32.10
CA ILE A 255 27.80 9.85 -32.68
C ILE A 255 28.70 10.74 -31.80
N LEU A 256 28.57 10.60 -30.49
CA LEU A 256 29.33 11.38 -29.50
C LEU A 256 30.78 10.90 -29.33
N GLN A 257 31.09 9.68 -29.75
CA GLN A 257 32.46 9.16 -29.80
C GLN A 257 33.20 9.80 -31.00
N ASN A 258 33.73 11.00 -30.76
CA ASN A 258 34.53 11.76 -31.70
C ASN A 258 35.88 11.06 -31.98
N ASN A 259 35.87 10.04 -32.84
CA ASN A 259 37.07 9.37 -33.31
C ASN A 259 37.63 10.16 -34.50
N GLY A 260 38.66 10.97 -34.28
CA GLY A 260 39.33 11.69 -35.38
C GLY A 260 39.87 10.73 -36.45
N THR A 261 40.28 11.26 -37.61
CA THR A 261 40.78 10.47 -38.76
C THR A 261 41.96 9.53 -38.45
N ASP A 262 42.64 9.73 -37.31
CA ASP A 262 43.78 8.95 -36.83
C ASP A 262 43.42 7.95 -35.70
N GLY A 263 42.14 7.80 -35.36
CA GLY A 263 41.67 6.89 -34.29
C GLY A 263 41.94 7.38 -32.85
N LYS A 264 42.38 8.63 -32.66
CA LYS A 264 42.53 9.27 -31.35
C LYS A 264 41.22 9.96 -30.94
N LYS A 265 40.76 9.70 -29.71
CA LYS A 265 39.60 10.38 -29.09
C LYS A 265 39.85 11.90 -29.09
N GLN A 266 38.90 12.68 -29.59
CA GLN A 266 38.90 14.14 -29.53
C GLN A 266 37.81 14.64 -28.55
N PRO A 267 37.99 15.83 -27.95
CA PRO A 267 36.94 16.42 -27.11
C PRO A 267 35.71 16.75 -27.96
N LEU A 268 34.54 16.78 -27.31
CA LEU A 268 33.29 17.17 -27.95
C LEU A 268 33.36 18.64 -28.38
N ASP A 269 33.07 18.88 -29.66
CA ASP A 269 32.94 20.21 -30.23
C ASP A 269 31.46 20.56 -30.48
N ARG A 270 31.24 21.81 -30.89
CA ARG A 270 29.88 22.31 -31.15
C ARG A 270 29.22 21.62 -32.35
N GLY A 271 30.00 21.25 -33.37
CA GLY A 271 29.48 20.58 -34.57
C GLY A 271 28.89 19.21 -34.23
N ILE A 272 29.55 18.45 -33.37
CA ILE A 272 29.08 17.14 -32.92
C ILE A 272 27.85 17.27 -32.01
N LEU A 273 27.79 18.29 -31.14
CA LEU A 273 26.59 18.55 -30.33
C LEU A 273 25.39 18.93 -31.22
N GLU A 274 25.61 19.73 -32.26
CA GLU A 274 24.58 20.07 -33.24
C GLU A 274 24.16 18.86 -34.09
N GLU A 275 25.11 18.01 -34.49
CA GLU A 275 24.83 16.76 -35.21
C GLU A 275 24.02 15.78 -34.35
N ALA A 276 24.45 15.55 -33.11
CA ALA A 276 23.75 14.69 -32.15
C ALA A 276 22.32 15.19 -31.88
N PHE A 277 22.15 16.51 -31.75
CA PHE A 277 20.84 17.13 -31.54
C PHE A 277 19.93 17.03 -32.77
N GLN A 278 20.45 17.30 -33.97
CA GLN A 278 19.69 17.12 -35.21
C GLN A 278 19.31 15.66 -35.41
N TRP A 279 20.23 14.74 -35.16
CA TRP A 279 19.96 13.32 -35.30
C TRP A 279 18.83 12.87 -34.37
N ILE A 280 18.89 13.16 -33.06
CA ILE A 280 17.86 12.67 -32.13
C ILE A 280 16.49 13.29 -32.42
N THR A 281 16.45 14.57 -32.81
CA THR A 281 15.19 15.25 -33.16
C THR A 281 14.58 14.71 -34.46
N GLU A 282 15.41 14.42 -35.47
CA GLU A 282 15.01 13.75 -36.71
C GLU A 282 14.49 12.32 -36.43
N GLN A 283 15.22 11.53 -35.63
CA GLN A 283 14.86 10.14 -35.32
C GLN A 283 13.53 10.05 -34.57
N PHE A 284 13.30 10.92 -33.58
CA PHE A 284 12.01 10.95 -32.87
C PHE A 284 10.90 11.59 -33.71
N GLY A 285 11.24 12.35 -34.74
CA GLY A 285 10.29 13.11 -35.56
C GLY A 285 9.61 14.21 -34.75
N LEU A 286 10.39 14.89 -33.91
CA LEU A 286 9.90 16.00 -33.09
C LEU A 286 9.55 17.21 -33.99
N PRO A 287 8.39 17.87 -33.78
CA PRO A 287 8.03 19.08 -34.53
C PRO A 287 8.99 20.24 -34.27
N SER A 288 9.44 20.95 -35.31
CA SER A 288 10.42 22.04 -35.18
C SER A 288 9.94 23.21 -34.30
N ASP A 289 8.63 23.37 -34.12
CA ASP A 289 8.01 24.39 -33.28
C ASP A 289 7.88 23.98 -31.80
N LEU A 290 8.25 22.75 -31.45
CA LEU A 290 8.25 22.23 -30.07
C LEU A 290 9.67 21.91 -29.56
N ILE A 291 10.70 22.48 -30.19
CA ILE A 291 12.09 22.16 -29.88
C ILE A 291 12.87 23.45 -29.64
N GLU A 292 13.59 23.49 -28.52
CA GLU A 292 14.62 24.48 -28.25
C GLU A 292 16.01 23.85 -28.33
N ALA A 293 16.93 24.56 -28.99
CA ALA A 293 18.33 24.14 -29.14
C ALA A 293 19.07 24.04 -27.79
N PRO A 294 20.12 23.21 -27.69
CA PRO A 294 20.98 23.13 -26.50
C PRO A 294 21.56 24.50 -26.14
N SER A 295 21.36 24.93 -24.89
CA SER A 295 21.72 26.29 -24.44
C SER A 295 22.65 26.32 -23.22
N PHE A 296 22.68 25.26 -22.40
CA PHE A 296 23.49 25.21 -21.18
C PHE A 296 23.99 23.79 -20.85
N ALA A 297 25.03 23.75 -20.02
CA ALA A 297 25.55 22.55 -19.35
C ALA A 297 25.61 22.80 -17.83
N LEU A 298 25.59 21.73 -17.03
CA LEU A 298 25.67 21.78 -15.57
C LEU A 298 27.07 21.34 -15.12
N ARG A 299 27.71 22.13 -14.26
CA ARG A 299 28.97 21.81 -13.58
C ARG A 299 28.70 20.86 -12.43
N ILE A 300 29.25 19.66 -12.53
CA ILE A 300 29.16 18.64 -11.50
C ILE A 300 30.53 18.50 -10.84
N TYR A 301 30.65 18.99 -9.61
CA TYR A 301 31.87 18.86 -8.82
C TYR A 301 31.87 17.53 -8.06
N HIS A 302 32.67 16.58 -8.53
CA HIS A 302 32.78 15.25 -7.96
C HIS A 302 34.00 15.15 -7.02
N PRO A 303 33.92 14.55 -5.82
CA PRO A 303 35.09 14.40 -4.94
C PRO A 303 36.21 13.58 -5.60
N LEU A 304 37.47 14.02 -5.47
CA LEU A 304 38.66 13.28 -5.96
C LEU A 304 38.84 11.90 -5.29
N SER A 305 38.19 11.68 -4.13
CA SER A 305 38.21 10.43 -3.38
C SER A 305 37.29 9.34 -3.95
N SER A 306 36.52 9.64 -5.00
CA SER A 306 35.59 8.70 -5.61
C SER A 306 36.20 8.19 -6.93
N ASP A 307 36.38 6.87 -7.03
CA ASP A 307 37.04 6.26 -8.20
C ASP A 307 36.19 6.27 -9.47
N LYS A 308 34.87 6.42 -9.35
CA LYS A 308 33.93 6.45 -10.49
C LYS A 308 33.48 7.87 -10.85
N PRO A 309 33.27 8.15 -12.15
CA PRO A 309 32.67 9.41 -12.60
C PRO A 309 31.18 9.49 -12.17
N PRO A 310 30.59 10.71 -12.15
CA PRO A 310 29.14 10.86 -11.97
C PRO A 310 28.37 10.19 -13.12
N GLN A 311 27.06 10.03 -12.98
CA GLN A 311 26.20 9.50 -14.04
C GLN A 311 25.46 10.64 -14.74
N ALA A 312 25.27 10.52 -16.05
CA ALA A 312 24.41 11.43 -16.80
C ALA A 312 22.99 11.34 -16.25
N THR A 313 22.52 12.42 -15.62
CA THR A 313 21.22 12.42 -14.95
C THR A 313 20.19 13.04 -15.88
N LEU A 314 19.46 12.23 -16.66
CA LEU A 314 18.25 12.70 -17.33
C LEU A 314 17.01 12.30 -16.53
N LEU A 315 16.06 13.23 -16.44
CA LEU A 315 14.88 13.11 -15.61
C LEU A 315 13.71 12.44 -16.35
N ASN A 316 13.89 11.19 -16.77
CA ASN A 316 12.77 10.31 -17.09
C ASN A 316 11.90 10.07 -15.84
N SER A 317 10.68 9.55 -16.04
CA SER A 317 9.90 9.05 -14.91
C SER A 317 10.73 8.04 -14.11
N PHE A 318 10.67 8.15 -12.78
CA PHE A 318 11.40 7.28 -11.86
C PHE A 318 10.95 5.81 -11.92
N PHE A 319 9.76 5.55 -12.47
CA PHE A 319 9.10 4.25 -12.40
C PHE A 319 9.33 3.37 -13.64
N LEU A 320 9.77 3.94 -14.77
CA LEU A 320 9.90 3.22 -16.05
C LEU A 320 10.80 1.97 -15.95
N GLY A 321 11.94 2.07 -15.28
CA GLY A 321 12.84 0.93 -15.07
C GLY A 321 12.23 -0.17 -14.21
N ASP A 322 11.51 0.20 -13.15
CA ASP A 322 10.82 -0.76 -12.28
C ASP A 322 9.62 -1.41 -13.00
N LEU A 323 8.88 -0.66 -13.83
CA LEU A 323 7.79 -1.20 -14.65
C LEU A 323 8.30 -2.20 -15.70
N ALA A 324 9.45 -1.91 -16.33
CA ALA A 324 10.11 -2.82 -17.26
C ALA A 324 10.53 -4.13 -16.57
N LEU A 325 11.08 -4.04 -15.35
CA LEU A 325 11.43 -5.20 -14.55
C LEU A 325 10.20 -6.02 -14.15
N ALA A 326 9.12 -5.36 -13.68
CA ALA A 326 7.85 -6.02 -13.36
C ALA A 326 7.28 -6.78 -14.57
N ARG A 327 7.32 -6.17 -15.77
CA ARG A 327 6.92 -6.80 -17.04
C ARG A 327 7.73 -8.06 -17.32
N SER A 328 9.05 -7.98 -17.17
CA SER A 328 9.96 -9.12 -17.37
C SER A 328 9.71 -10.25 -16.37
N LEU A 329 9.48 -9.93 -15.09
CA LEU A 329 9.19 -10.93 -14.06
C LEU A 329 7.88 -11.67 -14.32
N LEU A 330 6.82 -10.97 -14.74
CA LEU A 330 5.55 -11.59 -15.11
C LEU A 330 5.71 -12.50 -16.33
N GLN A 331 6.39 -12.04 -17.38
CA GLN A 331 6.62 -12.84 -18.60
C GLN A 331 7.39 -14.13 -18.31
N GLN A 332 8.32 -14.10 -17.35
CA GLN A 332 9.10 -15.26 -16.92
C GLN A 332 8.37 -16.15 -15.90
N GLY A 333 7.17 -15.77 -15.43
CA GLY A 333 6.47 -16.47 -14.34
C GLY A 333 7.19 -16.39 -12.99
N LYS A 334 8.02 -15.36 -12.78
CA LYS A 334 8.84 -15.12 -11.58
C LYS A 334 8.34 -13.95 -10.73
N ALA A 335 7.20 -13.36 -11.06
CA ALA A 335 6.58 -12.34 -10.22
C ALA A 335 6.21 -12.92 -8.85
N ASN A 336 6.49 -12.18 -7.78
CA ASN A 336 6.11 -12.61 -6.44
C ASN A 336 4.57 -12.53 -6.26
N SER A 337 4.06 -13.18 -5.21
CA SER A 337 2.62 -13.21 -4.94
C SER A 337 2.05 -11.81 -4.73
N GLY A 338 2.75 -10.93 -4.00
CA GLY A 338 2.32 -9.55 -3.77
C GLY A 338 2.07 -8.78 -5.07
N LEU A 339 3.02 -8.79 -6.01
CA LEU A 339 2.86 -8.14 -7.32
C LEU A 339 1.76 -8.81 -8.15
N SER A 340 1.65 -10.13 -8.09
CA SER A 340 0.65 -10.88 -8.86
C SER A 340 -0.79 -10.56 -8.43
N TYR A 341 -1.05 -10.46 -7.13
CA TYR A 341 -2.35 -10.03 -6.62
C TYR A 341 -2.60 -8.53 -6.92
N TYR A 342 -1.58 -7.69 -6.76
CA TYR A 342 -1.68 -6.25 -7.03
C TYR A 342 -2.02 -5.92 -8.49
N LEU A 343 -1.50 -6.72 -9.44
CA LEU A 343 -1.79 -6.59 -10.89
C LEU A 343 -3.02 -7.40 -11.35
N GLY A 344 -3.75 -8.03 -10.43
CA GLY A 344 -4.95 -8.82 -10.74
C GLY A 344 -4.68 -10.13 -11.50
N ASP A 345 -3.43 -10.57 -11.59
CA ASP A 345 -3.04 -11.87 -12.17
C ASP A 345 -3.56 -13.03 -11.29
N LYS A 346 -3.48 -12.84 -9.98
CA LYS A 346 -4.17 -13.65 -8.97
C LYS A 346 -5.29 -12.84 -8.35
N LYS A 347 -6.40 -13.50 -8.03
CA LYS A 347 -7.57 -12.89 -7.38
C LYS A 347 -7.80 -13.50 -6.01
N ALA A 348 -8.32 -12.70 -5.08
CA ALA A 348 -8.82 -13.19 -3.81
C ALA A 348 -9.91 -14.25 -4.03
N GLU A 349 -9.75 -15.44 -3.45
CA GLU A 349 -10.68 -16.56 -3.62
C GLU A 349 -11.88 -16.45 -2.66
N ASN A 350 -11.63 -16.08 -1.41
CA ASN A 350 -12.63 -15.98 -0.36
C ASN A 350 -12.64 -14.56 0.21
N ILE A 351 -13.70 -13.80 -0.09
CA ILE A 351 -13.86 -12.43 0.39
C ILE A 351 -14.73 -12.44 1.64
N PHE A 352 -14.20 -11.93 2.74
CA PHE A 352 -14.90 -11.81 4.03
C PHE A 352 -15.19 -10.33 4.32
N ASN A 353 -16.47 -9.99 4.51
CA ASN A 353 -16.87 -8.63 4.92
C ASN A 353 -16.84 -8.49 6.44
N LEU A 354 -15.82 -7.82 6.97
CA LEU A 354 -15.60 -7.67 8.40
C LEU A 354 -16.63 -6.79 9.13
N LEU A 355 -17.49 -6.06 8.41
CA LEU A 355 -18.59 -5.30 9.04
C LEU A 355 -19.83 -6.16 9.30
N THR A 356 -19.98 -7.30 8.61
CA THR A 356 -21.20 -8.13 8.68
C THR A 356 -20.94 -9.58 9.05
N ASP A 357 -19.73 -10.10 8.79
CA ASP A 357 -19.36 -11.49 9.07
C ASP A 357 -18.75 -11.62 10.47
N HIS A 358 -19.59 -11.93 11.45
CA HIS A 358 -19.18 -12.10 12.85
C HIS A 358 -18.21 -13.27 13.04
N ASP A 359 -18.34 -14.34 12.25
CA ASP A 359 -17.46 -15.51 12.34
C ASP A 359 -16.05 -15.17 11.82
N ALA A 360 -15.95 -14.36 10.75
CA ALA A 360 -14.67 -13.85 10.27
C ALA A 360 -14.01 -12.92 11.31
N VAL A 361 -14.78 -12.03 11.95
CA VAL A 361 -14.28 -11.14 13.00
C VAL A 361 -13.80 -11.93 14.22
N GLU A 362 -14.58 -12.90 14.69
CA GLU A 362 -14.21 -13.77 15.84
C GLU A 362 -12.90 -14.52 15.58
N LYS A 363 -12.72 -15.06 14.37
CA LYS A 363 -11.48 -15.74 13.97
C LYS A 363 -10.32 -14.77 13.88
N ALA A 364 -10.53 -13.60 13.28
CA ALA A 364 -9.49 -12.58 13.09
C ALA A 364 -8.91 -12.09 14.42
N VAL A 365 -9.71 -12.05 15.49
CA VAL A 365 -9.24 -11.63 16.82
C VAL A 365 -8.88 -12.78 17.76
N SER A 366 -8.69 -13.99 17.22
CA SER A 366 -8.25 -15.15 17.99
C SER A 366 -6.95 -14.90 18.77
N PRO A 367 -6.84 -15.31 20.05
CA PRO A 367 -5.60 -15.21 20.83
C PRO A 367 -4.40 -15.90 20.16
N ALA A 368 -4.63 -16.97 19.39
CA ALA A 368 -3.56 -17.68 18.69
C ALA A 368 -2.91 -16.88 17.54
N LEU A 369 -3.63 -15.90 16.98
CA LEU A 369 -3.12 -15.02 15.93
C LEU A 369 -2.50 -13.73 16.51
N MET A 370 -2.63 -13.51 17.82
CA MET A 370 -2.16 -12.30 18.46
C MET A 370 -0.63 -12.27 18.50
N PRO A 371 0.02 -11.17 18.05
CA PRO A 371 1.46 -11.06 18.17
C PRO A 371 1.91 -11.09 19.64
N ILE A 372 2.95 -11.87 19.93
CA ILE A 372 3.54 -12.01 21.27
C ILE A 372 4.16 -10.72 21.80
N ALA A 373 4.38 -9.72 20.93
CA ALA A 373 4.88 -8.41 21.29
C ALA A 373 3.97 -7.31 20.78
N ARG A 374 4.16 -6.09 21.29
CA ARG A 374 3.51 -4.88 20.82
C ARG A 374 4.40 -3.68 21.08
N TRP A 375 4.10 -2.58 20.42
CA TRP A 375 4.78 -1.32 20.66
C TRP A 375 4.36 -0.72 22.03
N PRO A 376 5.32 -0.19 22.83
CA PRO A 376 5.04 0.40 24.13
C PRO A 376 4.45 1.82 23.99
N SER A 377 3.26 1.96 23.41
CA SER A 377 2.63 3.25 23.09
C SER A 377 2.25 4.09 24.33
N ALA A 378 2.28 5.42 24.19
CA ALA A 378 1.82 6.34 25.23
C ALA A 378 0.36 6.08 25.63
N GLY A 379 0.08 6.12 26.95
CA GLY A 379 -1.23 5.80 27.52
C GLY A 379 -1.53 4.31 27.70
N GLY A 380 -0.69 3.41 27.17
CA GLY A 380 -0.83 1.97 27.39
C GLY A 380 -2.15 1.37 26.86
N HIS A 381 -2.83 2.05 25.93
CA HIS A 381 -4.11 1.58 25.41
C HIS A 381 -3.92 0.37 24.49
N ALA A 382 -4.76 -0.63 24.67
CA ALA A 382 -4.84 -1.81 23.82
C ALA A 382 -5.42 -1.48 22.44
N LEU A 383 -5.03 -2.25 21.43
CA LEU A 383 -5.73 -2.22 20.15
C LEU A 383 -7.15 -2.70 20.35
N VAL A 384 -8.08 -1.95 19.77
CA VAL A 384 -9.50 -2.28 19.77
C VAL A 384 -9.84 -3.23 18.62
N LEU A 385 -11.04 -3.81 18.61
CA LEU A 385 -11.46 -4.94 17.77
C LEU A 385 -10.83 -4.98 16.36
N LEU A 386 -11.15 -4.01 15.49
CA LEU A 386 -10.71 -4.05 14.09
C LEU A 386 -9.25 -3.63 13.88
N GLN A 387 -8.68 -2.85 14.81
CA GLN A 387 -7.23 -2.60 14.85
C GLN A 387 -6.48 -3.90 15.18
N GLN A 388 -6.96 -4.66 16.16
CA GLN A 388 -6.37 -5.94 16.54
C GLN A 388 -6.56 -6.99 15.43
N ALA A 389 -7.73 -7.04 14.80
CA ALA A 389 -8.00 -7.88 13.64
C ALA A 389 -7.02 -7.59 12.50
N ALA A 390 -6.76 -6.30 12.19
CA ALA A 390 -5.81 -5.91 11.15
C ALA A 390 -4.39 -6.43 11.41
N VAL A 391 -3.88 -6.31 12.64
CA VAL A 391 -2.55 -6.82 13.01
C VAL A 391 -2.50 -8.35 12.96
N ASN A 392 -3.52 -9.02 13.49
CA ASN A 392 -3.60 -10.48 13.49
C ASN A 392 -3.67 -11.06 12.07
N LEU A 393 -4.53 -10.50 11.22
CA LEU A 393 -4.69 -10.93 9.84
C LEU A 393 -3.45 -10.63 9.00
N THR A 394 -2.76 -9.52 9.27
CA THR A 394 -1.44 -9.25 8.65
C THR A 394 -0.46 -10.38 8.95
N ARG A 395 -0.41 -10.86 10.21
CA ARG A 395 0.45 -11.97 10.59
C ARG A 395 0.00 -13.29 9.96
N ASP A 396 -1.29 -13.64 10.07
CA ASP A 396 -1.85 -14.88 9.53
C ASP A 396 -1.63 -15.02 8.01
N GLN A 397 -1.88 -13.94 7.26
CA GLN A 397 -1.80 -13.97 5.80
C GLN A 397 -0.37 -13.83 5.27
N LEU A 398 0.55 -13.18 6.00
CA LEU A 398 1.87 -12.82 5.48
C LEU A 398 3.07 -13.45 6.22
N GLN A 399 2.94 -13.98 7.46
CA GLN A 399 4.11 -14.42 8.24
C GLN A 399 4.96 -15.46 7.51
N GLU A 400 4.34 -16.51 6.96
CA GLU A 400 5.04 -17.59 6.26
C GLU A 400 4.86 -17.54 4.72
N LYS A 401 4.22 -16.49 4.20
CA LYS A 401 3.83 -16.41 2.79
C LYS A 401 4.12 -15.03 2.20
N ASP A 402 4.59 -15.03 0.96
CA ASP A 402 4.66 -13.79 0.17
C ASP A 402 3.24 -13.32 -0.16
N GLY A 403 2.98 -12.02 -0.07
CA GLY A 403 1.63 -11.50 -0.31
C GLY A 403 1.46 -10.01 -0.07
N ILE A 404 0.20 -9.59 -0.17
CA ILE A 404 -0.24 -8.21 0.02
C ILE A 404 -1.51 -8.20 0.88
N ILE A 405 -1.60 -7.24 1.79
CA ILE A 405 -2.82 -6.98 2.58
C ILE A 405 -3.06 -5.48 2.63
N ALA A 406 -4.33 -5.08 2.54
CA ALA A 406 -4.75 -3.70 2.61
C ALA A 406 -5.51 -3.40 3.89
N VAL A 407 -5.20 -2.24 4.47
CA VAL A 407 -5.88 -1.69 5.63
C VAL A 407 -6.37 -0.29 5.27
N ASN A 408 -7.68 -0.09 5.35
CA ASN A 408 -8.27 1.23 5.17
C ASN A 408 -8.24 1.97 6.50
N GLY A 409 -7.44 3.03 6.54
CA GLY A 409 -7.29 3.88 7.72
C GLY A 409 -7.73 5.31 7.43
N PRO A 410 -8.96 5.70 7.80
CA PRO A 410 -9.37 7.10 7.82
C PRO A 410 -8.42 8.00 8.65
N PRO A 411 -8.56 9.34 8.57
CA PRO A 411 -7.86 10.26 9.47
C PRO A 411 -8.12 9.89 10.94
N GLY A 412 -7.13 9.99 11.82
CA GLY A 412 -7.34 9.82 13.27
C GLY A 412 -7.69 8.40 13.76
N THR A 413 -7.72 7.37 12.90
CA THR A 413 -8.12 6.00 13.27
C THR A 413 -6.99 5.07 13.70
N GLY A 414 -5.78 5.61 13.90
CA GLY A 414 -4.64 4.86 14.46
C GLY A 414 -3.77 4.11 13.44
N LYS A 415 -3.66 4.59 12.19
CA LYS A 415 -2.74 4.04 11.16
C LYS A 415 -1.32 3.84 11.67
N THR A 416 -0.72 4.86 12.29
CA THR A 416 0.65 4.79 12.84
C THR A 416 0.74 3.77 13.97
N THR A 417 -0.32 3.61 14.77
CA THR A 417 -0.38 2.60 15.84
C THR A 417 -0.33 1.18 15.27
N LEU A 418 -1.07 0.92 14.19
CA LEU A 418 -1.00 -0.34 13.45
C LEU A 418 0.43 -0.61 12.94
N LEU A 419 1.04 0.37 12.27
CA LEU A 419 2.39 0.23 11.73
C LEU A 419 3.41 -0.08 12.82
N ARG A 420 3.31 0.60 13.98
CA ARG A 420 4.17 0.37 15.16
C ARG A 420 4.08 -1.07 15.66
N ASP A 421 2.90 -1.65 15.73
CA ASP A 421 2.73 -3.05 16.19
C ASP A 421 3.25 -4.07 15.18
N VAL A 422 3.11 -3.82 13.87
CA VAL A 422 3.74 -4.64 12.83
C VAL A 422 5.26 -4.57 12.92
N ILE A 423 5.83 -3.37 13.14
CA ILE A 423 7.26 -3.17 13.37
C ILE A 423 7.73 -3.94 14.62
N ALA A 424 6.99 -3.83 15.73
CA ALA A 424 7.31 -4.53 16.97
C ALA A 424 7.35 -6.05 16.77
N ALA A 425 6.38 -6.61 16.05
CA ALA A 425 6.36 -8.03 15.72
C ALA A 425 7.58 -8.44 14.88
N ALA A 426 7.90 -7.69 13.81
CA ALA A 426 9.05 -8.00 12.95
C ALA A 426 10.40 -7.92 13.68
N VAL A 427 10.58 -6.94 14.59
CA VAL A 427 11.77 -6.84 15.45
C VAL A 427 11.87 -8.04 16.39
N VAL A 428 10.76 -8.47 17.00
CA VAL A 428 10.74 -9.62 17.93
C VAL A 428 10.93 -10.95 17.20
N ASP A 429 10.39 -11.09 15.98
CA ASP A 429 10.62 -12.28 15.15
C ASP A 429 12.13 -12.41 14.82
N ARG A 430 12.82 -11.30 14.52
CA ARG A 430 14.28 -11.30 14.33
C ARG A 430 15.05 -11.59 15.61
N ALA A 431 14.64 -11.02 16.75
CA ALA A 431 15.21 -11.34 18.05
C ALA A 431 15.08 -12.83 18.38
N THR A 432 13.95 -13.44 18.01
CA THR A 432 13.72 -14.88 18.15
C THR A 432 14.74 -15.68 17.34
N ALA A 433 14.97 -15.30 16.08
CA ALA A 433 16.01 -15.94 15.25
C ALA A 433 17.43 -15.75 15.82
N MET A 434 17.76 -14.55 16.31
CA MET A 434 19.05 -14.28 16.98
C MET A 434 19.25 -15.15 18.21
N ALA A 435 18.19 -15.36 19.01
CA ALA A 435 18.24 -16.11 20.26
C ALA A 435 18.53 -17.61 20.05
N GLU A 436 18.45 -18.14 18.83
CA GLU A 436 18.81 -19.53 18.55
C GLU A 436 20.32 -19.76 18.55
N PHE A 437 21.12 -18.73 18.31
CA PHE A 437 22.57 -18.83 18.32
C PHE A 437 23.14 -18.71 19.74
N ASP A 438 23.98 -19.65 20.15
CA ASP A 438 24.74 -19.53 21.40
C ASP A 438 25.86 -18.48 21.28
N ASP A 439 26.50 -18.44 20.10
CA ASP A 439 27.52 -17.45 19.74
C ASP A 439 27.01 -16.56 18.58
N PRO A 440 26.77 -15.25 18.82
CA PRO A 440 26.30 -14.29 17.81
C PRO A 440 27.16 -14.24 16.54
N GLU A 441 28.48 -14.48 16.66
CA GLU A 441 29.36 -14.40 15.50
C GLU A 441 29.08 -15.47 14.43
N GLN A 442 28.42 -16.58 14.80
CA GLN A 442 28.09 -17.67 13.88
C GLN A 442 27.11 -17.27 12.78
N VAL A 443 26.32 -16.21 13.00
CA VAL A 443 25.45 -15.62 11.98
C VAL A 443 26.25 -15.07 10.79
N PHE A 444 27.50 -14.65 11.02
CA PHE A 444 28.35 -14.06 9.99
C PHE A 444 29.24 -15.12 9.34
N ILE A 445 28.75 -15.68 8.24
CA ILE A 445 29.46 -16.74 7.53
C ILE A 445 30.51 -16.10 6.60
N PRO A 446 31.82 -16.43 6.76
CA PRO A 446 32.87 -15.86 5.92
C PRO A 446 32.71 -16.23 4.44
N THR A 447 32.81 -15.25 3.55
CA THR A 447 32.81 -15.49 2.09
C THR A 447 34.21 -15.82 1.55
N GLY A 448 35.25 -15.63 2.36
CA GLY A 448 36.65 -15.69 1.94
C GLY A 448 37.15 -14.45 1.18
N LYS A 449 36.26 -13.48 0.88
CA LYS A 449 36.61 -12.26 0.16
C LYS A 449 37.05 -11.14 1.09
N LYS A 450 37.98 -10.32 0.62
CA LYS A 450 38.49 -9.12 1.29
C LYS A 450 38.32 -7.92 0.38
N ILE A 451 37.75 -6.85 0.92
CA ILE A 451 37.58 -5.56 0.21
C ILE A 451 38.55 -4.56 0.81
N THR A 452 39.38 -3.94 -0.03
CA THR A 452 40.31 -2.88 0.37
C THR A 452 39.57 -1.54 0.48
N MET A 453 39.99 -0.73 1.45
CA MET A 453 39.46 0.61 1.69
C MET A 453 40.62 1.56 2.01
N GLY A 454 40.99 2.39 1.03
CA GLY A 454 42.21 3.20 1.07
C GLY A 454 43.49 2.35 0.99
N GLU A 455 44.64 2.97 1.29
CA GLU A 455 45.96 2.34 1.08
C GLU A 455 46.36 1.29 2.13
N LYS A 456 45.68 1.23 3.30
CA LYS A 456 46.15 0.42 4.45
C LYS A 456 45.09 -0.41 5.19
N ALA A 457 43.81 -0.39 4.81
CA ALA A 457 42.75 -1.13 5.52
C ALA A 457 42.04 -2.14 4.60
N PHE A 458 41.75 -3.33 5.13
CA PHE A 458 40.94 -4.35 4.48
C PHE A 458 39.79 -4.78 5.40
N PHE A 459 38.63 -5.07 4.81
CA PHE A 459 37.46 -5.59 5.49
C PHE A 459 37.08 -6.94 4.89
N HIS A 460 36.75 -7.89 5.76
CA HIS A 460 36.24 -9.20 5.33
C HIS A 460 34.74 -9.09 5.02
N LEU A 461 34.32 -9.65 3.89
CA LEU A 461 32.92 -9.70 3.54
C LEU A 461 32.27 -10.95 4.16
N TYR A 462 31.18 -10.77 4.89
CA TYR A 462 30.41 -11.86 5.50
C TYR A 462 29.01 -11.93 4.89
N ARG A 463 28.58 -13.13 4.52
CA ARG A 463 27.16 -13.41 4.25
C ARG A 463 26.45 -13.67 5.57
N LEU A 464 25.17 -13.35 5.66
CA LEU A 464 24.39 -13.63 6.87
C LEU A 464 23.70 -14.99 6.77
N ASP A 465 23.49 -15.61 7.93
CA ASP A 465 22.63 -16.78 8.02
C ASP A 465 21.20 -16.45 7.53
N PRO A 466 20.59 -17.28 6.67
CA PRO A 466 19.26 -17.02 6.13
C PRO A 466 18.17 -16.80 7.18
N SER A 467 18.30 -17.37 8.38
CA SER A 467 17.31 -17.23 9.47
C SER A 467 17.18 -15.80 10.00
N ILE A 468 18.19 -14.95 9.80
CA ILE A 468 18.19 -13.55 10.25
C ILE A 468 17.61 -12.60 9.19
N LYS A 469 17.39 -13.11 7.96
CA LYS A 469 16.90 -12.33 6.82
C LYS A 469 15.39 -12.43 6.68
N GLY A 470 14.78 -11.45 6.03
CA GLY A 470 13.32 -11.39 5.85
C GLY A 470 12.59 -10.64 6.97
N HIS A 471 13.34 -9.92 7.80
CA HIS A 471 12.83 -9.01 8.83
C HIS A 471 13.16 -7.53 8.53
N GLU A 472 13.69 -7.24 7.33
CA GLU A 472 14.01 -5.89 6.87
C GLU A 472 12.70 -5.11 6.65
N ILE A 473 12.59 -3.89 7.19
CA ILE A 473 11.35 -3.11 7.10
C ILE A 473 11.59 -1.83 6.31
N ILE A 474 10.89 -1.70 5.19
CA ILE A 474 10.85 -0.46 4.42
C ILE A 474 9.49 0.19 4.56
N VAL A 475 9.48 1.48 4.88
CA VAL A 475 8.27 2.30 4.83
C VAL A 475 8.32 3.20 3.60
N ALA A 476 7.35 3.06 2.70
CA ALA A 476 7.30 3.78 1.43
C ALA A 476 6.08 4.70 1.34
N SER A 477 6.26 5.88 0.72
CA SER A 477 5.16 6.81 0.42
C SER A 477 5.42 7.60 -0.87
N SER A 478 4.39 8.22 -1.44
CA SER A 478 4.53 9.16 -2.57
C SER A 478 5.01 10.55 -2.12
N ASN A 479 4.91 10.88 -0.82
CA ASN A 479 5.21 12.21 -0.29
C ASN A 479 6.50 12.20 0.55
N ASN A 480 7.50 13.00 0.16
CA ASN A 480 8.75 13.16 0.93
C ASN A 480 8.50 13.58 2.39
N LYS A 481 7.47 14.39 2.64
CA LYS A 481 7.14 14.83 3.99
C LYS A 481 6.59 13.69 4.85
N ALA A 482 5.80 12.78 4.27
CA ALA A 482 5.31 11.60 4.99
C ALA A 482 6.47 10.68 5.40
N VAL A 483 7.44 10.49 4.50
CA VAL A 483 8.68 9.73 4.76
C VAL A 483 9.49 10.34 5.91
N GLU A 484 9.69 11.66 5.89
CA GLU A 484 10.39 12.38 6.96
C GLU A 484 9.63 12.30 8.29
N ASN A 485 8.30 12.50 8.28
CA ASN A 485 7.47 12.41 9.47
C ASN A 485 7.60 11.03 10.14
N ILE A 486 7.53 9.92 9.39
CA ILE A 486 7.65 8.58 9.96
C ILE A 486 9.02 8.36 10.63
N SER A 487 10.10 8.83 9.99
CA SER A 487 11.44 8.75 10.56
C SER A 487 11.68 9.68 11.75
N GLN A 488 10.84 10.68 11.96
CA GLN A 488 10.87 11.54 13.14
C GLN A 488 9.95 11.04 14.25
N GLU A 489 8.75 10.57 13.90
CA GLU A 489 7.71 10.13 14.83
C GLU A 489 8.03 8.80 15.51
N LEU A 490 8.62 7.82 14.81
CA LEU A 490 8.93 6.53 15.43
C LEU A 490 9.98 6.64 16.56
N PRO A 491 11.12 7.34 16.40
CA PRO A 491 12.10 7.49 17.47
C PRO A 491 11.74 8.57 18.52
N ALA A 492 10.70 9.39 18.30
CA ALA A 492 10.30 10.44 19.23
C ALA A 492 9.88 9.88 20.59
N ILE A 493 10.25 10.55 21.69
CA ILE A 493 9.90 10.12 23.06
C ILE A 493 8.39 10.00 23.24
N GLU A 494 7.60 10.88 22.60
CA GLU A 494 6.13 10.85 22.65
C GLU A 494 5.52 9.59 22.01
N ALA A 495 6.29 8.85 21.20
CA ALA A 495 5.84 7.61 20.60
C ALA A 495 5.79 6.44 21.59
N ILE A 496 6.38 6.60 22.77
CA ILE A 496 6.44 5.58 23.82
C ILE A 496 5.79 6.05 25.13
N GLY A 497 5.19 5.12 25.86
CA GLY A 497 4.65 5.30 27.21
C GLY A 497 5.60 4.79 28.30
N ARG A 498 6.91 4.82 28.03
CA ARG A 498 7.97 4.23 28.86
C ARG A 498 9.07 5.25 29.14
N SER A 499 9.79 5.05 30.23
CA SER A 499 10.96 5.87 30.55
C SER A 499 12.07 5.61 29.53
N THR A 500 12.81 6.66 29.16
CA THR A 500 14.02 6.51 28.33
C THR A 500 15.18 5.80 29.05
N GLU A 501 15.05 5.54 30.35
CA GLU A 501 16.00 4.71 31.11
C GLU A 501 15.76 3.21 30.86
N GLU A 502 14.51 2.82 30.62
CA GLU A 502 14.13 1.44 30.31
C GLU A 502 14.35 1.10 28.83
N LEU A 503 14.29 2.12 27.96
CA LEU A 503 14.39 1.99 26.51
C LEU A 503 15.35 3.04 25.94
N ASN A 504 16.58 2.62 25.64
CA ASN A 504 17.71 3.49 25.28
C ASN A 504 18.56 2.93 24.11
N TYR A 505 17.93 2.38 23.08
CA TYR A 505 18.64 1.72 21.98
C TYR A 505 19.42 2.73 21.11
N PHE A 506 20.73 2.87 21.28
CA PHE A 506 21.60 3.81 20.52
C PHE A 506 21.04 5.24 20.43
N ARG A 507 20.57 5.76 21.56
CA ARG A 507 19.85 7.03 21.67
C ARG A 507 20.66 8.21 21.15
N SER A 508 21.96 8.28 21.48
CA SER A 508 22.84 9.39 21.09
C SER A 508 22.94 9.56 19.57
N ILE A 509 22.99 8.45 18.83
CA ILE A 509 23.02 8.42 17.36
C ILE A 509 21.68 8.88 16.79
N SER A 510 20.59 8.40 17.39
CA SER A 510 19.24 8.77 16.98
C SER A 510 18.97 10.27 17.17
N ASP A 511 19.40 10.84 18.30
CA ASP A 511 19.32 12.29 18.56
C ASP A 511 20.09 13.08 17.49
N GLN A 512 21.27 12.59 17.07
CA GLN A 512 22.07 13.23 16.03
C GLN A 512 21.45 13.11 14.63
N LEU A 513 20.71 12.03 14.34
CA LEU A 513 19.98 11.87 13.09
C LEU A 513 18.73 12.76 13.02
N LEU A 514 18.07 13.00 14.15
CA LEU A 514 16.93 13.93 14.24
C LEU A 514 17.35 15.40 14.21
N ASN A 515 18.55 15.71 14.68
CA ASN A 515 19.11 17.07 14.73
C ASN A 515 20.41 17.17 13.89
N PRO A 516 20.34 16.93 12.58
CA PRO A 516 21.50 17.03 11.71
C PRO A 516 22.06 18.45 11.72
N GLN A 517 23.17 18.68 12.43
CA GLN A 517 23.84 19.99 12.36
C GLN A 517 24.34 20.21 10.93
N SER A 518 24.03 21.35 10.32
CA SER A 518 24.64 21.67 9.03
C SER A 518 26.15 21.86 9.25
N TYR A 519 26.97 21.24 8.39
CA TYR A 519 28.43 21.36 8.45
C TYR A 519 28.91 22.83 8.39
N PHE A 520 28.05 23.75 7.94
CA PHE A 520 28.29 25.19 7.86
C PHE A 520 27.97 25.95 9.16
N GLU A 521 27.07 25.47 10.01
CA GLU A 521 26.72 26.12 11.30
C GLU A 521 27.79 25.90 12.38
N LYS A 522 28.51 24.76 12.35
CA LYS A 522 29.63 24.52 13.29
C LYS A 522 30.75 25.57 13.21
N ASN A 523 30.86 26.32 12.10
CA ASN A 523 31.92 27.31 11.91
C ASN A 523 31.46 28.77 12.10
N ASN A 524 30.17 29.06 12.30
CA ASN A 524 29.65 30.43 12.17
C ASN A 524 28.69 30.94 13.26
N SER A 525 28.46 30.23 14.36
CA SER A 525 27.61 30.78 15.43
C SER A 525 28.14 30.47 16.82
N ALA A 526 28.77 31.50 17.42
CA ALA A 526 28.85 31.70 18.87
C ALA A 526 27.55 32.29 19.44
N ASP A 527 26.41 32.11 18.74
CA ASP A 527 25.10 32.60 19.17
C ASP A 527 24.30 31.42 19.73
N ASP A 528 24.19 31.42 21.06
CA ASP A 528 23.38 30.56 21.92
C ASP A 528 21.87 30.67 21.58
N LYS A 529 21.45 30.19 20.41
CA LYS A 529 20.03 29.92 20.16
C LYS A 529 19.72 28.49 20.58
N LYS A 530 19.13 28.36 21.76
CA LYS A 530 18.32 27.20 22.20
C LYS A 530 17.16 26.98 21.22
N THR A 531 17.44 26.42 20.04
CA THR A 531 16.44 25.58 19.36
C THR A 531 16.33 24.31 20.19
N GLU A 532 15.16 24.02 20.74
CA GLU A 532 14.88 22.76 21.43
C GLU A 532 15.29 21.60 20.52
N SER A 533 16.34 20.87 20.90
CA SER A 533 16.80 19.71 20.14
C SER A 533 15.77 18.59 20.31
N ASN A 534 15.32 18.02 19.18
CA ASN A 534 14.39 16.90 19.19
C ASN A 534 15.08 15.69 19.83
N LYS A 535 14.61 15.26 21.00
CA LYS A 535 15.15 14.07 21.68
C LYS A 535 14.39 12.82 21.27
N SER A 536 15.11 11.71 21.23
CA SER A 536 14.61 10.38 20.91
C SER A 536 14.76 9.41 22.08
N TRP A 537 14.07 8.27 21.98
CA TRP A 537 14.28 7.12 22.86
C TRP A 537 15.27 6.10 22.26
N GLY A 538 15.45 6.06 20.94
CA GLY A 538 16.40 5.14 20.31
C GLY A 538 16.36 5.11 18.78
N LEU A 539 17.41 4.51 18.20
CA LEU A 539 17.67 4.37 16.77
C LEU A 539 16.79 3.29 16.13
N ILE A 540 15.49 3.57 16.01
CA ILE A 540 14.54 2.61 15.42
C ILE A 540 14.31 2.82 13.92
N ALA A 541 14.46 4.07 13.43
CA ALA A 541 14.13 4.44 12.06
C ALA A 541 15.10 5.49 11.49
N ALA A 542 15.30 5.46 10.17
CA ALA A 542 16.06 6.48 9.45
C ALA A 542 15.47 6.77 8.05
N ALA A 543 15.59 8.03 7.61
CA ALA A 543 15.20 8.44 6.26
C ALA A 543 16.39 8.36 5.31
N LEU A 544 16.29 7.52 4.26
CA LEU A 544 17.34 7.40 3.24
C LEU A 544 16.91 8.01 1.91
N GLY A 545 16.01 7.38 1.16
CA GLY A 545 15.42 7.92 -0.06
C GLY A 545 16.37 8.69 -0.98
N ASN A 546 16.13 10.00 -1.12
CA ASN A 546 16.86 10.88 -2.03
C ASN A 546 18.36 11.05 -1.65
N ALA A 547 19.17 11.59 -2.57
CA ALA A 547 20.63 11.69 -2.37
C ALA A 547 21.03 12.57 -1.17
N LYS A 548 20.26 13.63 -0.87
CA LYS A 548 20.50 14.51 0.27
C LYS A 548 20.34 13.76 1.60
N ASN A 549 19.24 13.04 1.75
CA ASN A 549 18.92 12.28 2.96
C ASN A 549 19.94 11.15 3.18
N ARG A 550 20.31 10.42 2.12
CA ARG A 550 21.40 9.43 2.18
C ARG A 550 22.73 10.03 2.63
N HIS A 551 23.12 11.17 2.06
CA HIS A 551 24.36 11.85 2.43
C HIS A 551 24.35 12.27 3.91
N GLN A 552 23.25 12.90 4.35
CA GLN A 552 23.08 13.32 5.73
C GLN A 552 23.13 12.14 6.70
N PHE A 553 22.43 11.04 6.38
CA PHE A 553 22.50 9.81 7.16
C PHE A 553 23.95 9.31 7.27
N LEU A 554 24.67 9.19 6.15
CA LEU A 554 26.07 8.74 6.16
C LEU A 554 26.97 9.62 7.04
N GLN A 555 26.81 10.95 6.95
CA GLN A 555 27.58 11.88 7.77
C GLN A 555 27.29 11.69 9.26
N SER A 556 26.02 11.73 9.66
CA SER A 556 25.63 11.63 11.08
C SER A 556 25.83 10.23 11.67
N PHE A 557 25.44 9.17 10.95
CA PHE A 557 25.46 7.79 11.45
C PHE A 557 26.87 7.19 11.47
N TRP A 558 27.71 7.47 10.46
CA TRP A 558 28.98 6.76 10.29
C TRP A 558 30.23 7.62 10.39
N TRP A 559 30.23 8.81 9.77
CA TRP A 559 31.42 9.65 9.64
C TRP A 559 31.57 10.73 10.72
N ASP A 560 30.55 10.94 11.55
CA ASP A 560 30.61 11.87 12.67
C ASP A 560 31.72 11.44 13.65
N GLN A 561 32.56 12.40 14.05
CA GLN A 561 33.70 12.12 14.91
C GLN A 561 33.27 11.82 16.34
N GLU A 562 32.25 12.53 16.85
CA GLU A 562 31.79 12.40 18.23
C GLU A 562 30.75 11.30 18.39
N TYR A 563 29.79 11.24 17.46
CA TYR A 563 28.60 10.39 17.56
C TYR A 563 28.54 9.25 16.54
N GLY A 564 29.57 9.05 15.72
CA GLY A 564 29.55 8.04 14.67
C GLY A 564 29.54 6.61 15.20
N PHE A 565 28.63 5.77 14.68
CA PHE A 565 28.49 4.35 15.03
C PHE A 565 29.78 3.54 14.79
N ARG A 566 30.61 3.98 13.84
CA ARG A 566 31.93 3.40 13.60
C ARG A 566 32.82 3.43 14.86
N ASN A 567 32.76 4.49 15.65
CA ASN A 567 33.56 4.63 16.87
C ASN A 567 33.02 3.73 17.98
N TYR A 568 31.69 3.58 18.08
CA TYR A 568 31.05 2.61 18.97
C TYR A 568 31.53 1.18 18.69
N LEU A 569 31.46 0.73 17.43
CA LEU A 569 31.87 -0.63 17.04
C LEU A 569 33.36 -0.89 17.28
N LYS A 570 34.22 0.12 17.08
CA LYS A 570 35.66 0.02 17.39
C LYS A 570 35.89 -0.14 18.89
N ALA A 571 35.22 0.65 19.72
CA ALA A 571 35.32 0.55 21.17
C ALA A 571 34.79 -0.80 21.68
N ALA A 572 33.64 -1.27 21.21
CA ALA A 572 33.07 -2.58 21.55
C ALA A 572 33.94 -3.77 21.09
N ARG A 573 34.70 -3.59 19.99
CA ARG A 573 35.73 -4.56 19.54
C ARG A 573 36.95 -4.60 20.48
N GLY A 574 37.11 -3.63 21.37
CA GLY A 574 38.25 -3.50 22.28
C GLY A 574 39.34 -2.53 21.81
N ASP A 575 39.11 -1.73 20.76
CA ASP A 575 40.06 -0.70 20.35
C ASP A 575 40.04 0.49 21.33
N LYS A 576 41.22 1.08 21.61
CA LYS A 576 41.28 2.38 22.28
C LYS A 576 40.92 3.49 21.28
N VAL A 577 39.69 4.01 21.38
CA VAL A 577 39.20 5.11 20.54
C VAL A 577 39.32 6.43 21.29
N VAL A 578 40.23 7.30 20.82
CA VAL A 578 40.45 8.65 21.37
C VAL A 578 40.53 9.68 20.24
N LEU A 579 40.04 10.88 20.50
CA LEU A 579 40.07 12.03 19.60
C LEU A 579 40.99 13.13 20.17
N PRO A 580 41.73 13.85 19.31
CA PRO A 580 42.55 14.95 19.76
C PRO A 580 41.69 16.15 20.18
N THR A 581 41.79 16.56 21.44
CA THR A 581 41.23 17.81 21.95
C THR A 581 42.03 18.97 21.37
N ARG A 582 41.37 19.88 20.65
CA ARG A 582 42.03 21.04 20.03
C ARG A 582 41.65 22.33 20.74
N ASN A 583 42.62 23.23 20.92
CA ASN A 583 42.36 24.57 21.41
C ASN A 583 41.46 25.32 20.41
N PRO A 584 40.33 25.90 20.84
CA PRO A 584 39.37 26.54 19.94
C PRO A 584 39.97 27.71 19.14
N THR A 585 40.97 28.39 19.69
CA THR A 585 41.59 29.58 19.07
C THR A 585 42.83 29.21 18.26
N THR A 586 43.72 28.36 18.77
CA THR A 586 45.00 28.03 18.11
C THR A 586 44.96 26.78 17.24
N LYS A 587 43.88 25.98 17.32
CA LYS A 587 43.71 24.66 16.68
C LYS A 587 44.80 23.63 17.01
N GLN A 588 45.71 23.93 17.94
CA GLN A 588 46.73 23.01 18.43
C GLN A 588 46.10 21.92 19.31
N VAL A 589 46.64 20.72 19.25
CA VAL A 589 46.18 19.58 20.07
C VAL A 589 46.66 19.80 21.51
N ILE A 590 45.72 19.94 22.44
CA ILE A 590 45.95 20.21 23.88
C ILE A 590 45.70 18.99 24.76
N GLY A 591 45.15 17.90 24.21
CA GLY A 591 44.90 16.66 24.93
C GLY A 591 44.19 15.62 24.05
N GLU A 592 43.73 14.55 24.67
CA GLU A 592 42.90 13.51 24.04
C GLU A 592 41.66 13.27 24.92
N HIS A 593 40.52 12.97 24.30
CA HIS A 593 39.29 12.58 24.99
C HIS A 593 38.62 11.42 24.24
N HIS A 594 37.68 10.74 24.90
CA HIS A 594 36.86 9.72 24.24
C HIS A 594 35.75 10.39 23.43
N PRO A 595 35.38 9.85 22.26
CA PRO A 595 34.20 10.36 21.53
C PRO A 595 32.95 10.32 22.40
N ALA A 596 32.08 11.31 22.29
CA ALA A 596 30.86 11.42 23.08
C ALA A 596 29.97 10.14 23.07
N ILE A 597 29.92 9.41 21.94
CA ILE A 597 29.19 8.12 21.86
C ILE A 597 29.75 7.05 22.81
N VAL A 598 31.06 7.00 23.01
CA VAL A 598 31.69 6.02 23.90
C VAL A 598 31.38 6.36 25.35
N GLU A 599 31.34 7.65 25.69
CA GLU A 599 31.01 8.12 27.04
C GLU A 599 29.52 7.94 27.36
N THR A 600 28.64 8.17 26.38
CA THR A 600 27.18 8.13 26.58
C THR A 600 26.58 6.72 26.47
N GLU A 601 26.98 5.93 25.47
CA GLU A 601 26.44 4.58 25.23
C GLU A 601 27.21 3.47 25.98
N ASN A 602 28.41 3.78 26.50
CA ASN A 602 29.25 2.87 27.29
C ASN A 602 29.41 1.44 26.68
N PRO A 603 30.04 1.33 25.49
CA PRO A 603 30.22 0.05 24.81
C PRO A 603 30.99 -0.96 25.70
N PRO A 604 30.54 -2.23 25.80
CA PRO A 604 31.19 -3.23 26.64
C PRO A 604 32.56 -3.65 26.11
N SER A 605 33.39 -4.20 27.01
CA SER A 605 34.52 -5.02 26.59
C SER A 605 34.05 -6.31 25.88
N PRO A 606 34.85 -6.95 25.01
CA PRO A 606 34.44 -8.18 24.31
C PRO A 606 33.98 -9.32 25.24
N GLN A 607 34.54 -9.42 26.45
CA GLN A 607 34.14 -10.43 27.43
C GLN A 607 32.82 -10.07 28.13
N GLU A 608 32.62 -8.80 28.46
CA GLU A 608 31.34 -8.30 28.95
C GLU A 608 30.23 -8.43 27.90
N ALA A 609 30.53 -8.18 26.63
CA ALA A 609 29.58 -8.31 25.53
C ALA A 609 28.97 -9.71 25.46
N LYS A 610 29.81 -10.76 25.58
CA LYS A 610 29.34 -12.16 25.64
C LYS A 610 28.46 -12.43 26.86
N THR A 611 28.79 -11.84 28.00
CA THR A 611 27.99 -11.98 29.24
C THR A 611 26.64 -11.26 29.11
N ARG A 612 26.64 -10.05 28.55
CA ARG A 612 25.43 -9.26 28.25
C ARG A 612 24.52 -9.99 27.26
N TRP A 613 25.10 -10.62 26.24
CA TRP A 613 24.38 -11.48 25.28
C TRP A 613 23.65 -12.62 25.99
N GLN A 614 24.37 -13.44 26.77
CA GLN A 614 23.77 -14.58 27.48
C GLN A 614 22.65 -14.15 28.43
N LYS A 615 22.87 -13.08 29.21
CA LYS A 615 21.85 -12.53 30.13
C LYS A 615 20.59 -12.08 29.39
N SER A 616 20.77 -11.32 28.31
CA SER A 616 19.65 -10.79 27.51
C SER A 616 18.89 -11.92 26.80
N ARG A 617 19.61 -12.92 26.29
CA ARG A 617 19.04 -14.11 25.64
C ARG A 617 18.16 -14.92 26.59
N ILE A 618 18.63 -15.19 27.81
CA ILE A 618 17.86 -15.92 28.82
C ILE A 618 16.61 -15.14 29.21
N HIS A 619 16.75 -13.84 29.49
CA HIS A 619 15.62 -12.99 29.85
C HIS A 619 14.55 -12.95 28.75
N PHE A 620 14.97 -12.74 27.50
CA PHE A 620 14.08 -12.74 26.34
C PHE A 620 13.36 -14.09 26.16
N LYS A 621 14.08 -15.22 26.21
CA LYS A 621 13.48 -16.57 26.06
C LYS A 621 12.45 -16.87 27.16
N ASN A 622 12.75 -16.51 28.41
CA ASN A 622 11.84 -16.73 29.53
C ASN A 622 10.54 -15.92 29.36
N LEU A 623 10.66 -14.62 29.07
CA LEU A 623 9.51 -13.74 28.90
C LEU A 623 8.66 -14.14 27.68
N LYS A 624 9.31 -14.53 26.57
CA LYS A 624 8.63 -15.07 25.39
C LYS A 624 7.80 -16.31 25.73
N ASN A 625 8.40 -17.29 26.41
CA ASN A 625 7.72 -18.54 26.76
C ASN A 625 6.53 -18.30 27.71
N GLU A 626 6.66 -17.36 28.65
CA GLU A 626 5.57 -16.97 29.55
C GLU A 626 4.38 -16.40 28.77
N ILE A 627 4.62 -15.44 27.87
CA ILE A 627 3.58 -14.82 27.03
C ILE A 627 2.92 -15.84 26.10
N GLU A 628 3.71 -16.71 25.46
CA GLU A 628 3.19 -17.77 24.58
C GLU A 628 2.29 -18.76 25.35
N THR A 629 2.64 -19.06 26.59
CA THR A 629 1.83 -19.92 27.46
C THR A 629 0.49 -19.25 27.81
N GLU A 630 0.51 -17.98 28.23
CA GLU A 630 -0.73 -17.24 28.53
C GLU A 630 -1.64 -17.08 27.31
N LEU A 631 -1.09 -16.80 26.12
CA LEU A 631 -1.88 -16.73 24.88
C LEU A 631 -2.48 -18.09 24.51
N LYS A 632 -1.77 -19.19 24.75
CA LYS A 632 -2.26 -20.55 24.53
C LYS A 632 -3.40 -20.91 25.50
N ASP A 633 -3.30 -20.47 26.74
CA ASP A 633 -4.37 -20.63 27.74
C ASP A 633 -5.62 -19.85 27.31
N LEU A 634 -5.47 -18.60 26.88
CA LEU A 634 -6.57 -17.79 26.33
C LEU A 634 -7.18 -18.42 25.08
N HIS A 635 -6.38 -19.03 24.21
CA HIS A 635 -6.90 -19.77 23.05
C HIS A 635 -7.71 -21.01 23.46
N THR A 636 -7.30 -21.68 24.55
CA THR A 636 -8.09 -22.79 25.13
C THR A 636 -9.42 -22.28 25.67
N VAL A 637 -9.44 -21.12 26.33
CA VAL A 637 -10.68 -20.46 26.80
C VAL A 637 -11.60 -20.14 25.62
N ARG A 638 -11.06 -19.57 24.53
CA ARG A 638 -11.83 -19.33 23.29
C ARG A 638 -12.49 -20.60 22.77
N HIS A 639 -11.77 -21.72 22.71
CA HIS A 639 -12.38 -22.99 22.29
C HIS A 639 -13.53 -23.43 23.20
N ILE A 640 -13.40 -23.27 24.52
CA ILE A 640 -14.50 -23.59 25.45
C ILE A 640 -15.71 -22.69 25.18
N VAL A 641 -15.51 -21.39 24.91
CA VAL A 641 -16.60 -20.47 24.52
C VAL A 641 -17.30 -20.96 23.25
N GLN A 642 -16.56 -21.37 22.23
CA GLN A 642 -17.12 -21.91 20.99
C GLN A 642 -17.93 -23.19 21.22
N GLU A 643 -17.43 -24.10 22.07
CA GLU A 643 -18.15 -25.32 22.43
C GLU A 643 -19.42 -25.02 23.23
N ILE A 644 -19.43 -23.99 24.09
CA ILE A 644 -20.66 -23.52 24.73
C ILE A 644 -21.68 -23.06 23.68
N THR A 645 -21.27 -22.24 22.71
CA THR A 645 -22.17 -21.78 21.64
C THR A 645 -22.73 -22.96 20.84
N LYS A 646 -21.90 -23.94 20.48
CA LYS A 646 -22.34 -25.16 19.79
C LYS A 646 -23.28 -26.03 20.61
N LEU A 647 -23.10 -26.09 21.94
CA LEU A 647 -23.94 -26.89 22.84
C LEU A 647 -25.33 -26.29 23.09
N ARG A 648 -25.53 -24.97 22.89
CA ARG A 648 -26.82 -24.30 23.15
C ARG A 648 -27.97 -24.90 22.34
N LYS A 649 -27.76 -25.16 21.04
CA LYS A 649 -28.80 -25.68 20.16
C LYS A 649 -29.21 -27.12 20.54
N PRO A 650 -28.29 -28.11 20.64
CA PRO A 650 -28.61 -29.45 21.12
C PRO A 650 -29.22 -29.47 22.52
N LEU A 651 -28.80 -28.57 23.42
CA LEU A 651 -29.38 -28.45 24.75
C LEU A 651 -30.85 -28.02 24.68
N THR A 652 -31.16 -26.98 23.91
CA THR A 652 -32.54 -26.48 23.74
C THR A 652 -33.43 -27.52 23.07
N GLU A 653 -32.92 -28.22 22.06
CA GLU A 653 -33.61 -29.33 21.39
C GLU A 653 -33.87 -30.50 22.38
N SER A 654 -32.89 -30.82 23.23
CA SER A 654 -33.05 -31.86 24.26
C SER A 654 -34.04 -31.46 25.36
N GLU A 655 -34.04 -30.20 25.79
CA GLU A 655 -34.97 -29.66 26.79
C GLU A 655 -36.42 -29.68 26.30
N THR A 656 -36.64 -29.31 25.03
CA THR A 656 -37.96 -29.34 24.40
C THR A 656 -38.45 -30.78 24.21
N ALA A 657 -37.60 -31.69 23.74
CA ALA A 657 -37.91 -33.12 23.62
C ALA A 657 -38.23 -33.75 24.98
N PHE A 658 -37.43 -33.46 26.01
CA PHE A 658 -37.67 -33.93 27.38
C PHE A 658 -39.01 -33.42 27.92
N SER A 659 -39.32 -32.13 27.76
CA SER A 659 -40.59 -31.54 28.20
C SER A 659 -41.80 -32.19 27.51
N HIS A 660 -41.67 -32.54 26.22
CA HIS A 660 -42.70 -33.24 25.47
C HIS A 660 -42.90 -34.69 25.97
N LEU A 661 -41.80 -35.46 26.11
CA LEU A 661 -41.86 -36.82 26.63
C LEU A 661 -42.37 -36.88 28.08
N GLN A 662 -42.05 -35.88 28.90
CA GLN A 662 -42.56 -35.76 30.27
C GLN A 662 -44.10 -35.65 30.28
N ARG A 663 -44.67 -34.84 29.38
CA ARG A 663 -46.12 -34.70 29.23
C ARG A 663 -46.76 -36.02 28.76
N LEU A 664 -46.23 -36.64 27.71
CA LEU A 664 -46.73 -37.92 27.18
C LEU A 664 -46.66 -39.05 28.21
N THR A 665 -45.56 -39.16 28.95
CA THR A 665 -45.38 -40.17 29.99
C THR A 665 -46.37 -39.96 31.14
N THR A 666 -46.66 -38.70 31.49
CA THR A 666 -47.67 -38.39 32.51
C THR A 666 -49.07 -38.80 32.04
N GLN A 667 -49.44 -38.48 30.80
CA GLN A 667 -50.70 -38.91 30.19
C GLN A 667 -50.82 -40.44 30.11
N ALA A 668 -49.75 -41.14 29.71
CA ALA A 668 -49.71 -42.60 29.64
C ALA A 668 -49.85 -43.24 31.04
N LYS A 669 -49.24 -42.64 32.08
CA LYS A 669 -49.42 -43.10 33.48
C LYS A 669 -50.87 -42.96 33.93
N ASP A 670 -51.52 -41.85 33.60
CA ASP A 670 -52.92 -41.62 33.95
C ASP A 670 -53.86 -42.56 33.16
N HIS A 671 -53.58 -42.81 31.89
CA HIS A 671 -54.31 -43.78 31.07
C HIS A 671 -54.14 -45.22 31.58
N HIS A 672 -52.91 -45.64 31.92
CA HIS A 672 -52.65 -46.93 32.54
C HIS A 672 -53.40 -47.10 33.87
N ARG A 673 -53.43 -46.05 34.72
CA ARG A 673 -54.23 -46.04 35.96
C ARG A 673 -55.73 -46.16 35.70
N TYR A 674 -56.23 -45.54 34.64
CA TYR A 674 -57.61 -45.66 34.21
C TYR A 674 -57.94 -47.08 33.75
N CYS A 675 -57.14 -47.65 32.84
CA CYS A 675 -57.34 -49.01 32.34
C CYS A 675 -57.25 -50.05 33.46
N PHE A 676 -56.31 -49.89 34.41
CA PHE A 676 -56.21 -50.74 35.60
C PHE A 676 -57.51 -50.73 36.44
N LYS A 677 -58.11 -49.55 36.64
CA LYS A 677 -59.39 -49.43 37.36
C LYS A 677 -60.54 -50.09 36.59
N GLN A 678 -60.57 -49.98 35.26
CA GLN A 678 -61.60 -50.63 34.44
C GLN A 678 -61.44 -52.15 34.43
N GLN A 679 -60.21 -52.65 34.32
CA GLN A 679 -59.88 -54.08 34.42
C GLN A 679 -60.35 -54.66 35.77
N ALA A 680 -59.97 -54.02 36.88
CA ALA A 680 -60.39 -54.45 38.22
C ALA A 680 -61.93 -54.47 38.38
N LYS A 681 -62.62 -53.48 37.78
CA LYS A 681 -64.08 -53.41 37.79
C LYS A 681 -64.72 -54.51 36.93
N ALA A 682 -64.23 -54.73 35.72
CA ALA A 682 -64.73 -55.77 34.81
C ALA A 682 -64.55 -57.17 35.41
N LYS A 683 -63.38 -57.42 36.01
CA LYS A 683 -63.07 -58.66 36.73
C LYS A 683 -64.01 -58.91 37.92
N ALA A 684 -64.25 -57.90 38.76
CA ALA A 684 -65.19 -58.02 39.87
C ALA A 684 -66.64 -58.28 39.40
N ILE A 685 -67.04 -57.69 38.27
CA ILE A 685 -68.37 -57.93 37.66
C ILE A 685 -68.46 -59.37 37.13
N HIS A 686 -67.42 -59.88 36.47
CA HIS A 686 -67.39 -61.25 35.97
C HIS A 686 -67.37 -62.27 37.11
N GLU A 687 -66.53 -62.09 38.14
CA GLU A 687 -66.52 -62.92 39.36
C GLU A 687 -67.89 -62.92 40.04
N GLY A 688 -68.52 -61.75 40.21
CA GLY A 688 -69.88 -61.65 40.75
C GLY A 688 -70.94 -62.33 39.87
N ALA A 689 -70.79 -62.29 38.54
CA ALA A 689 -71.69 -63.01 37.62
C ALA A 689 -71.53 -64.54 37.74
N LEU A 690 -70.30 -65.04 37.91
CA LEU A 690 -70.00 -66.45 38.17
C LEU A 690 -70.55 -66.90 39.52
N GLU A 691 -70.41 -66.10 40.57
CA GLU A 691 -71.00 -66.37 41.88
C GLU A 691 -72.54 -66.42 41.82
N ASN A 692 -73.16 -65.50 41.07
CA ASN A 692 -74.60 -65.50 40.86
C ASN A 692 -75.07 -66.76 40.10
N ILE A 693 -74.31 -67.22 39.09
CA ILE A 693 -74.57 -68.50 38.42
C ILE A 693 -74.44 -69.66 39.40
N ALA A 694 -73.37 -69.72 40.20
CA ALA A 694 -73.14 -70.78 41.17
C ALA A 694 -74.24 -70.84 42.26
N ARG A 695 -74.72 -69.67 42.72
CA ARG A 695 -75.86 -69.54 43.64
C ARG A 695 -77.17 -69.97 42.99
N HIS A 696 -77.44 -69.55 41.75
CA HIS A 696 -78.65 -69.97 41.03
C HIS A 696 -78.64 -71.47 40.70
N GLN A 697 -77.46 -72.07 40.55
CA GLN A 697 -77.26 -73.52 40.40
C GLN A 697 -77.50 -74.30 41.70
N SER A 698 -77.28 -73.72 42.88
CA SER A 698 -77.60 -74.40 44.15
C SER A 698 -79.11 -74.43 44.44
N GLU A 699 -79.88 -73.51 43.86
CA GLU A 699 -81.35 -73.47 43.89
C GLU A 699 -82.00 -74.34 42.79
N ARG A 700 -81.23 -75.23 42.17
CA ARG A 700 -81.66 -76.06 41.04
C ARG A 700 -82.82 -77.01 41.43
N PRO A 701 -83.95 -76.99 40.70
CA PRO A 701 -85.07 -77.90 40.94
C PRO A 701 -84.69 -79.38 40.83
N TRP A 702 -85.27 -80.23 41.68
CA TRP A 702 -84.98 -81.67 41.75
C TRP A 702 -85.40 -82.41 40.45
N ILE A 703 -84.84 -83.60 40.21
CA ILE A 703 -84.79 -84.29 38.91
C ILE A 703 -86.14 -84.47 38.21
N PHE A 704 -87.24 -84.66 38.95
CA PHE A 704 -88.57 -84.82 38.39
C PHE A 704 -89.14 -83.52 37.78
N ALA A 705 -88.84 -82.34 38.35
CA ALA A 705 -89.30 -81.05 37.81
C ALA A 705 -88.71 -80.75 36.41
N ARG A 706 -87.51 -81.28 36.14
CA ARG A 706 -86.80 -81.19 34.85
C ARG A 706 -87.34 -82.16 33.80
N TRP A 707 -87.74 -83.36 34.21
CA TRP A 707 -88.28 -84.38 33.30
C TRP A 707 -89.70 -84.04 32.83
N PHE A 708 -90.51 -83.38 33.67
CA PHE A 708 -91.89 -83.00 33.36
C PHE A 708 -92.08 -81.54 32.86
N LYS A 709 -90.99 -80.79 32.62
CA LYS A 709 -91.00 -79.37 32.17
C LYS A 709 -92.05 -78.50 32.89
N THR A 710 -91.98 -78.45 34.22
CA THR A 710 -92.93 -77.65 35.00
C THR A 710 -92.70 -76.14 34.81
N LYS A 711 -93.72 -75.30 35.07
CA LYS A 711 -93.58 -73.83 34.99
C LYS A 711 -92.42 -73.29 35.83
N GLY A 712 -92.11 -73.94 36.97
CA GLY A 712 -90.96 -73.59 37.81
C GLY A 712 -89.60 -73.92 37.19
N TRP A 713 -89.51 -75.01 36.40
CA TRP A 713 -88.31 -75.34 35.63
C TRP A 713 -88.10 -74.39 34.44
N GLU A 714 -89.16 -74.00 33.73
CA GLU A 714 -89.06 -73.03 32.61
C GLU A 714 -88.64 -71.63 33.09
N ALA A 715 -89.21 -71.16 34.20
CA ALA A 715 -88.80 -69.88 34.82
C ALA A 715 -87.34 -69.92 35.31
N TRP A 716 -86.91 -71.04 35.93
CA TRP A 716 -85.53 -71.24 36.35
C TRP A 716 -84.55 -71.28 35.16
N LEU A 717 -84.92 -71.97 34.07
CA LEU A 717 -84.10 -72.11 32.85
C LEU A 717 -83.96 -70.77 32.13
N GLN A 718 -85.03 -69.98 31.99
CA GLN A 718 -84.96 -68.63 31.41
C GLN A 718 -84.08 -67.69 32.25
N ALA A 719 -84.18 -67.75 33.57
CA ALA A 719 -83.31 -66.99 34.47
C ALA A 719 -81.85 -67.43 34.35
N TYR A 720 -81.59 -68.74 34.25
CA TYR A 720 -80.26 -69.31 34.05
C TYR A 720 -79.65 -68.84 32.72
N THR A 721 -80.36 -68.95 31.59
CA THR A 721 -79.87 -68.49 30.28
C THR A 721 -79.59 -67.00 30.25
N ARG A 722 -80.37 -66.18 30.99
CA ARG A 722 -80.11 -64.75 31.15
C ARG A 722 -78.84 -64.48 31.96
N LEU A 723 -78.62 -65.21 33.06
CA LEU A 723 -77.40 -65.11 33.86
C LEU A 723 -76.16 -65.58 33.10
N GLU A 724 -76.29 -66.66 32.31
CA GLU A 724 -75.24 -67.19 31.44
C GLU A 724 -74.85 -66.19 30.35
N LEU A 725 -75.83 -65.54 29.70
CA LEU A 725 -75.57 -64.47 28.73
C LEU A 725 -74.88 -63.25 29.38
N LEU A 726 -75.28 -62.87 30.60
CA LEU A 726 -74.64 -61.79 31.35
C LEU A 726 -73.20 -62.14 31.75
N ALA A 727 -72.94 -63.40 32.13
CA ALA A 727 -71.58 -63.87 32.43
C ALA A 727 -70.71 -63.93 31.18
N SER A 728 -71.20 -64.45 30.05
CA SER A 728 -70.45 -64.42 28.78
C SER A 728 -70.16 -62.99 28.31
N ARG A 729 -71.08 -62.05 28.53
CA ARG A 729 -70.83 -60.63 28.23
C ARG A 729 -69.79 -60.03 29.17
N ALA A 730 -69.85 -60.33 30.47
CA ALA A 730 -68.86 -59.90 31.45
C ALA A 730 -67.47 -60.52 31.17
N GLU A 731 -67.39 -61.75 30.68
CA GLU A 731 -66.14 -62.42 30.25
C GLU A 731 -65.51 -61.71 29.03
N ILE A 732 -66.33 -61.31 28.05
CA ILE A 732 -65.85 -60.53 26.89
C ILE A 732 -65.37 -59.15 27.34
N ASP A 733 -66.13 -58.47 28.22
CA ASP A 733 -65.76 -57.15 28.74
C ASP A 733 -64.47 -57.22 29.59
N GLU A 734 -64.25 -58.29 30.36
CA GLU A 734 -62.98 -58.55 31.07
C GLU A 734 -61.83 -58.74 30.09
N LYS A 735 -61.98 -59.59 29.06
CA LYS A 735 -60.94 -59.82 28.05
C LYS A 735 -60.57 -58.53 27.30
N LEU A 736 -61.55 -57.70 26.95
CA LEU A 736 -61.31 -56.39 26.31
C LEU A 736 -60.60 -55.42 27.25
N ALA A 737 -60.96 -55.41 28.54
CA ALA A 737 -60.30 -54.57 29.54
C ALA A 737 -58.86 -55.03 29.83
N ASP A 738 -58.61 -56.35 29.85
CA ASP A 738 -57.27 -56.95 29.98
C ASP A 738 -56.38 -56.57 28.79
N GLN A 739 -56.89 -56.67 27.57
CA GLN A 739 -56.16 -56.26 26.37
C GLN A 739 -55.83 -54.76 26.42
N SER A 740 -56.82 -53.91 26.75
CA SER A 740 -56.63 -52.46 26.87
C SER A 740 -55.61 -52.10 27.96
N TYR A 741 -55.58 -52.84 29.07
CA TYR A 741 -54.60 -52.68 30.14
C TYR A 741 -53.20 -53.10 29.68
N SER A 742 -53.07 -54.23 28.98
CA SER A 742 -51.79 -54.71 28.45
C SER A 742 -51.19 -53.74 27.43
N GLU A 743 -52.01 -53.21 26.51
CA GLU A 743 -51.60 -52.19 25.54
C GLU A 743 -51.16 -50.88 26.23
N ALA A 744 -51.90 -50.43 27.24
CA ALA A 744 -51.53 -49.27 28.04
C ALA A 744 -50.22 -49.49 28.84
N ALA A 745 -49.98 -50.70 29.35
CA ALA A 745 -48.75 -51.07 30.05
C ALA A 745 -47.54 -51.07 29.12
N GLN A 746 -47.65 -51.68 27.93
CA GLN A 746 -46.58 -51.67 26.92
C GLN A 746 -46.28 -50.24 26.44
N SER A 747 -47.31 -49.43 26.18
CA SER A 747 -47.13 -48.03 25.77
C SER A 747 -46.46 -47.21 26.87
N LEU A 748 -46.80 -47.43 28.14
CA LEU A 748 -46.17 -46.76 29.27
C LEU A 748 -44.70 -47.16 29.41
N GLU A 749 -44.39 -48.45 29.33
CA GLU A 749 -43.01 -48.97 29.42
C GLU A 749 -42.12 -48.38 28.31
N LYS A 750 -42.63 -48.35 27.07
CA LYS A 750 -41.94 -47.73 25.93
C LYS A 750 -41.65 -46.25 26.19
N LEU A 751 -42.66 -45.46 26.54
CA LEU A 751 -42.50 -44.02 26.80
C LEU A 751 -41.59 -43.75 28.01
N GLN A 752 -41.64 -44.59 29.05
CA GLN A 752 -40.74 -44.51 30.20
C GLN A 752 -39.28 -44.77 29.81
N SER A 753 -39.04 -45.75 28.94
CA SER A 753 -37.69 -46.04 28.43
C SER A 753 -37.12 -44.86 27.62
N GLU A 754 -37.93 -44.29 26.71
CA GLU A 754 -37.56 -43.11 25.91
C GLU A 754 -37.32 -41.88 26.81
N TYR A 755 -38.16 -41.67 27.82
CA TYR A 755 -38.02 -40.60 28.81
C TYR A 755 -36.70 -40.71 29.58
N GLU A 756 -36.32 -41.89 30.08
CA GLU A 756 -35.06 -42.06 30.83
C GLU A 756 -33.81 -41.88 29.96
N VAL A 757 -33.85 -42.32 28.69
CA VAL A 757 -32.77 -42.06 27.73
C VAL A 757 -32.62 -40.56 27.48
N GLN A 758 -33.72 -39.86 27.19
CA GLN A 758 -33.71 -38.43 26.94
C GLN A 758 -33.26 -37.64 28.18
N LYS A 759 -33.70 -38.04 29.38
CA LYS A 759 -33.28 -37.44 30.65
C LYS A 759 -31.77 -37.53 30.85
N LYS A 760 -31.17 -38.70 30.62
CA LYS A 760 -29.71 -38.89 30.71
C LYS A 760 -28.96 -38.01 29.71
N GLN A 761 -29.49 -37.88 28.49
CA GLN A 761 -28.89 -37.02 27.47
C GLN A 761 -28.96 -35.52 27.87
N LEU A 762 -30.09 -35.07 28.43
CA LEU A 762 -30.23 -33.72 28.95
C LEU A 762 -29.28 -33.45 30.11
N GLU A 763 -29.22 -34.35 31.11
CA GLU A 763 -28.29 -34.23 32.24
C GLU A 763 -26.82 -34.19 31.77
N HIS A 764 -26.47 -34.96 30.74
CA HIS A 764 -25.13 -34.92 30.14
C HIS A 764 -24.79 -33.56 29.55
N PHE A 765 -25.70 -32.97 28.76
CA PHE A 765 -25.49 -31.64 28.20
C PHE A 765 -25.42 -30.56 29.28
N GLN A 766 -26.28 -30.64 30.31
CA GLN A 766 -26.26 -29.70 31.44
C GLN A 766 -24.97 -29.79 32.26
N ARG A 767 -24.48 -31.01 32.56
CA ARG A 767 -23.20 -31.22 33.25
C ARG A 767 -22.02 -30.67 32.45
N LYS A 768 -22.00 -30.91 31.13
CA LYS A 768 -20.98 -30.34 30.23
C LYS A 768 -21.00 -28.81 30.24
N LEU A 769 -22.17 -28.21 30.14
CA LEU A 769 -22.32 -26.75 30.17
C LEU A 769 -21.86 -26.18 31.51
N ALA A 770 -22.20 -26.83 32.63
CA ALA A 770 -21.74 -26.42 33.96
C ALA A 770 -20.21 -26.51 34.10
N ASP A 771 -19.58 -27.59 33.63
CA ASP A 771 -18.12 -27.73 33.61
C ASP A 771 -17.45 -26.60 32.81
N TYR A 772 -17.92 -26.36 31.58
CA TYR A 772 -17.40 -25.29 30.73
C TYR A 772 -17.57 -23.89 31.35
N ASN A 773 -18.73 -23.61 31.94
CA ASN A 773 -18.96 -22.33 32.63
C ASN A 773 -18.04 -22.17 33.85
N ASN A 774 -17.82 -23.22 34.64
CA ASN A 774 -16.92 -23.18 35.79
C ASN A 774 -15.47 -22.90 35.38
N ARG A 775 -15.02 -23.50 34.27
CA ARG A 775 -13.68 -23.28 33.73
C ARG A 775 -13.47 -21.86 33.18
N ILE A 776 -14.53 -21.24 32.63
CA ILE A 776 -14.47 -19.88 32.08
C ILE A 776 -14.70 -18.80 33.15
N ALA A 777 -15.41 -19.10 34.24
CA ALA A 777 -15.74 -18.14 35.31
C ALA A 777 -14.58 -17.21 35.74
N PRO A 778 -13.35 -17.70 36.04
CA PRO A 778 -12.25 -16.81 36.43
C PRO A 778 -11.82 -15.85 35.31
N TYR A 779 -11.88 -16.29 34.05
CA TYR A 779 -11.58 -15.46 32.88
C TYR A 779 -12.67 -14.44 32.60
N ARG A 780 -13.94 -14.81 32.81
CA ARG A 780 -15.05 -13.84 32.73
C ARG A 780 -14.93 -12.75 33.78
N ALA A 781 -14.47 -13.08 34.98
CA ALA A 781 -14.25 -12.08 36.03
C ALA A 781 -13.10 -11.11 35.71
N SER A 782 -12.03 -11.57 35.04
CA SER A 782 -10.88 -10.73 34.71
C SER A 782 -11.00 -9.97 33.39
N LEU A 783 -11.54 -10.62 32.34
CA LEU A 783 -11.67 -10.05 31.00
C LEU A 783 -12.96 -9.25 30.82
N GLY A 784 -14.02 -9.58 31.58
CA GLY A 784 -15.33 -8.97 31.45
C GLY A 784 -15.82 -8.97 30.00
N ASP A 785 -16.01 -7.77 29.47
CA ASP A 785 -16.50 -7.51 28.11
C ASP A 785 -15.54 -7.84 26.98
N ARG A 786 -14.28 -8.18 27.30
CA ARG A 786 -13.24 -8.51 26.32
C ARG A 786 -13.36 -9.93 25.75
N ILE A 787 -14.28 -10.76 26.27
CA ILE A 787 -14.54 -12.10 25.75
C ILE A 787 -15.47 -12.01 24.53
N ILE A 788 -15.07 -12.64 23.42
CA ILE A 788 -15.79 -12.61 22.15
C ILE A 788 -16.72 -13.82 22.08
N ASP A 789 -17.96 -13.63 22.53
CA ASP A 789 -19.05 -14.62 22.50
C ASP A 789 -20.33 -14.04 21.88
N ASP A 790 -21.42 -14.81 21.83
CA ASP A 790 -22.69 -14.32 21.26
C ASP A 790 -23.24 -13.06 21.97
N SER A 791 -22.86 -12.81 23.23
CA SER A 791 -23.28 -11.61 23.96
C SER A 791 -22.49 -10.38 23.52
N PHE A 792 -21.22 -10.56 23.15
CA PHE A 792 -20.40 -9.52 22.56
C PHE A 792 -21.03 -8.97 21.27
N PHE A 793 -21.41 -9.84 20.35
CA PHE A 793 -22.02 -9.45 19.06
C PHE A 793 -23.46 -8.89 19.16
N LYS A 794 -24.07 -8.93 20.35
CA LYS A 794 -25.39 -8.31 20.61
C LYS A 794 -25.30 -6.86 21.08
N LYS A 795 -24.10 -6.39 21.46
CA LYS A 795 -23.86 -5.00 21.88
C LYS A 795 -23.96 -4.05 20.70
N SER A 796 -23.99 -2.75 20.99
CA SER A 796 -23.98 -1.74 19.93
C SER A 796 -22.66 -1.77 19.14
N HIS A 797 -22.72 -1.28 17.89
CA HIS A 797 -21.57 -1.13 17.01
C HIS A 797 -20.42 -0.36 17.68
N GLU A 798 -20.74 0.69 18.42
CA GLU A 798 -19.77 1.51 19.16
C GLU A 798 -19.06 0.72 20.26
N GLU A 799 -19.82 0.03 21.12
CA GLU A 799 -19.25 -0.76 22.24
C GLU A 799 -18.33 -1.88 21.75
N ILE A 800 -18.75 -2.60 20.69
CA ILE A 800 -17.97 -3.68 20.08
C ILE A 800 -16.64 -3.15 19.55
N ASN A 801 -16.67 -2.05 18.81
CA ASN A 801 -15.48 -1.48 18.18
C ASN A 801 -14.53 -0.78 19.16
N LEU A 802 -14.99 -0.39 20.35
CA LEU A 802 -14.14 0.17 21.42
C LEU A 802 -13.51 -0.91 22.32
N THR A 803 -13.93 -2.16 22.19
CA THR A 803 -13.46 -3.25 23.04
C THR A 803 -12.12 -3.83 22.56
N SER A 804 -11.26 -4.20 23.50
CA SER A 804 -9.97 -4.87 23.25
C SER A 804 -10.12 -6.38 23.43
N PRO A 805 -10.17 -7.18 22.36
CA PRO A 805 -10.54 -8.58 22.43
C PRO A 805 -9.49 -9.44 23.15
N TRP A 806 -9.96 -10.34 24.02
CA TRP A 806 -9.23 -11.39 24.73
C TRP A 806 -8.04 -10.98 25.62
N LEU A 807 -7.71 -9.69 25.72
CA LEU A 807 -6.42 -9.27 26.25
C LEU A 807 -6.52 -8.73 27.70
N PRO A 808 -5.92 -9.40 28.70
CA PRO A 808 -5.75 -8.83 30.04
C PRO A 808 -4.69 -7.71 30.06
N ASP A 809 -4.82 -6.76 30.98
CA ASP A 809 -3.86 -5.63 31.10
C ASP A 809 -2.45 -6.09 31.52
N SER A 810 -2.35 -7.17 32.31
CA SER A 810 -1.06 -7.77 32.69
C SER A 810 -0.31 -8.35 31.49
N LEU A 811 -1.00 -9.13 30.66
CA LEU A 811 -0.44 -9.72 29.44
C LEU A 811 -0.07 -8.64 28.43
N HIS A 812 -0.91 -7.62 28.31
CA HIS A 812 -0.63 -6.44 27.50
C HIS A 812 0.69 -5.78 27.89
N ARG A 813 0.95 -5.59 29.19
CA ARG A 813 2.20 -5.02 29.70
C ARG A 813 3.40 -5.92 29.36
N LYS A 814 3.29 -7.23 29.59
CA LYS A 814 4.37 -8.20 29.27
C LYS A 814 4.74 -8.17 27.78
N ARG A 815 3.76 -8.04 26.88
CA ARG A 815 4.02 -7.93 25.43
C ARG A 815 4.81 -6.67 25.06
N GLU A 816 4.64 -5.57 25.77
CA GLU A 816 5.48 -4.37 25.63
C GLU A 816 6.89 -4.62 26.16
N ASP A 817 7.01 -5.27 27.32
CA ASP A 817 8.30 -5.61 27.92
C ASP A 817 9.09 -6.59 27.05
N LEU A 818 8.43 -7.49 26.31
CA LEU A 818 9.07 -8.38 25.36
C LEU A 818 9.70 -7.62 24.17
N PHE A 819 9.04 -6.57 23.68
CA PHE A 819 9.63 -5.72 22.64
C PHE A 819 10.87 -4.99 23.14
N ILE A 820 10.84 -4.48 24.37
CA ILE A 820 12.01 -3.85 25.03
C ILE A 820 13.14 -4.88 25.18
N ALA A 821 12.83 -6.09 25.67
CA ALA A 821 13.78 -7.19 25.78
C ALA A 821 14.36 -7.59 24.42
N ALA A 822 13.56 -7.54 23.35
CA ALA A 822 14.03 -7.81 21.98
C ALA A 822 15.06 -6.76 21.52
N LEU A 823 14.83 -5.47 21.75
CA LEU A 823 15.79 -4.42 21.40
C LEU A 823 17.08 -4.52 22.23
N ASN A 824 16.98 -4.84 23.52
CA ASN A 824 18.14 -5.13 24.36
C ASN A 824 18.93 -6.34 23.86
N LEU A 825 18.23 -7.37 23.35
CA LEU A 825 18.87 -8.52 22.73
C LEU A 825 19.63 -8.14 21.44
N HIS A 826 19.05 -7.27 20.60
CA HIS A 826 19.74 -6.73 19.41
C HIS A 826 21.00 -5.96 19.77
N HIS A 827 20.91 -5.10 20.79
CA HIS A 827 22.05 -4.33 21.28
C HIS A 827 23.17 -5.27 21.75
N ALA A 828 22.85 -6.24 22.59
CA ALA A 828 23.82 -7.22 23.06
C ALA A 828 24.39 -8.10 21.93
N PHE A 829 23.60 -8.41 20.90
CA PHE A 829 24.03 -9.13 19.70
C PHE A 829 25.08 -8.32 18.91
N ILE A 830 24.82 -7.02 18.72
CA ILE A 830 25.73 -6.09 18.03
C ILE A 830 27.04 -5.96 18.81
N ASP A 831 26.95 -5.81 20.13
CA ASP A 831 28.12 -5.74 21.01
C ASP A 831 29.01 -6.98 20.87
N ALA A 832 28.40 -8.17 20.94
CA ALA A 832 29.12 -9.43 20.84
C ALA A 832 29.70 -9.68 19.43
N SER A 833 29.12 -9.08 18.39
CA SER A 833 29.55 -9.24 16.99
C SER A 833 30.19 -7.98 16.39
N ALA A 834 30.68 -7.06 17.23
CA ALA A 834 31.05 -5.71 16.81
C ALA A 834 32.04 -5.66 15.64
N GLN A 835 33.02 -6.58 15.60
CA GLN A 835 33.97 -6.68 14.50
C GLN A 835 33.31 -7.04 13.16
N LYS A 836 32.34 -7.96 13.16
CA LYS A 836 31.66 -8.42 11.94
C LYS A 836 30.79 -7.31 11.36
N PHE A 837 30.05 -6.61 12.24
CA PHE A 837 29.30 -5.41 11.86
C PHE A 837 30.20 -4.32 11.31
N LEU A 838 31.34 -4.05 11.96
CA LEU A 838 32.30 -3.04 11.49
C LEU A 838 32.75 -3.33 10.05
N HIS A 839 32.99 -4.60 9.71
CA HIS A 839 33.40 -4.98 8.38
C HIS A 839 32.26 -4.83 7.35
N ASN A 840 31.11 -5.48 7.58
CA ASN A 840 29.99 -5.43 6.64
C ASN A 840 29.50 -3.99 6.43
N LEU A 841 29.32 -3.21 7.51
CA LEU A 841 28.87 -1.83 7.41
C LEU A 841 29.91 -0.93 6.75
N SER A 842 31.22 -1.14 6.97
CA SER A 842 32.24 -0.38 6.23
C SER A 842 32.14 -0.61 4.72
N ILE A 843 31.90 -1.85 4.28
CA ILE A 843 31.72 -2.20 2.87
C ILE A 843 30.41 -1.60 2.35
N PHE A 844 29.31 -1.70 3.12
CA PHE A 844 28.04 -1.07 2.78
C PHE A 844 28.20 0.43 2.56
N ILE A 845 28.83 1.14 3.50
CA ILE A 845 29.05 2.59 3.44
C ILE A 845 29.88 2.97 2.22
N LYS A 846 30.90 2.18 1.85
CA LYS A 846 31.68 2.38 0.62
C LYS A 846 30.78 2.33 -0.61
N ILE A 847 30.00 1.25 -0.77
CA ILE A 847 29.08 1.06 -1.92
C ILE A 847 28.01 2.16 -1.96
N PHE A 848 27.45 2.48 -0.81
CA PHE A 848 26.37 3.47 -0.68
C PHE A 848 26.86 4.89 -0.96
N SER A 849 28.14 5.19 -0.67
CA SER A 849 28.80 6.46 -1.01
C SER A 849 29.16 6.54 -2.49
N SER A 850 29.55 5.43 -3.13
CA SER A 850 29.90 5.37 -4.55
C SER A 850 28.67 5.23 -5.48
N GLY A 851 27.49 4.97 -4.93
CA GLY A 851 26.22 4.91 -5.67
C GLY A 851 25.94 3.64 -6.47
N SER A 852 26.93 2.76 -6.62
CA SER A 852 26.76 1.43 -7.25
C SER A 852 27.83 0.45 -6.77
N PRO A 853 27.53 -0.85 -6.72
CA PRO A 853 28.55 -1.88 -6.48
C PRO A 853 29.58 -1.86 -7.61
N SER A 854 30.85 -2.05 -7.25
CA SER A 854 31.99 -1.92 -8.15
C SER A 854 32.42 -3.24 -8.77
N ASN A 855 32.06 -4.36 -8.17
CA ASN A 855 32.40 -5.70 -8.63
C ASN A 855 31.23 -6.68 -8.43
N GLU A 856 31.32 -7.87 -9.03
CA GLU A 856 30.27 -8.89 -8.94
C GLU A 856 30.08 -9.45 -7.52
N ASP A 857 31.15 -9.54 -6.72
CA ASP A 857 31.03 -9.98 -5.32
C ASP A 857 30.17 -8.99 -4.50
N GLU A 858 30.40 -7.67 -4.64
CA GLU A 858 29.63 -6.60 -4.00
C GLU A 858 28.16 -6.62 -4.44
N LYS A 859 27.86 -6.97 -5.71
CA LYS A 859 26.48 -7.16 -6.19
C LYS A 859 25.82 -8.38 -5.55
N GLN A 860 26.51 -9.51 -5.55
CA GLN A 860 25.97 -10.79 -5.08
C GLN A 860 25.56 -10.72 -3.61
N TYR A 861 26.37 -10.10 -2.75
CA TYR A 861 26.14 -10.03 -1.30
C TYR A 861 25.49 -8.71 -0.85
N LEU A 862 25.00 -7.87 -1.78
CA LEU A 862 24.40 -6.58 -1.44
C LEU A 862 23.22 -6.73 -0.48
N GLY A 863 22.41 -7.78 -0.64
CA GLY A 863 21.29 -8.09 0.26
C GLY A 863 21.74 -8.35 1.70
N ASP A 864 22.88 -9.02 1.90
CA ASP A 864 23.45 -9.28 3.24
C ASP A 864 24.00 -8.01 3.89
N LEU A 865 24.54 -7.09 3.09
CA LEU A 865 25.01 -5.78 3.56
C LEU A 865 23.83 -4.89 4.01
N TRP A 866 22.74 -4.88 3.24
CA TRP A 866 21.50 -4.21 3.64
C TRP A 866 20.92 -4.83 4.90
N SER A 867 20.84 -6.16 4.96
CA SER A 867 20.35 -6.89 6.14
C SER A 867 21.17 -6.54 7.38
N SER A 868 22.50 -6.39 7.24
CA SER A 868 23.39 -5.95 8.32
C SER A 868 23.06 -4.53 8.80
N LEU A 869 22.69 -3.61 7.90
CA LEU A 869 22.19 -2.28 8.30
C LEU A 869 20.85 -2.38 9.03
N PHE A 870 19.91 -3.18 8.51
CA PHE A 870 18.59 -3.34 9.12
C PHE A 870 18.64 -3.94 10.53
N MET A 871 19.64 -4.77 10.84
CA MET A 871 19.87 -5.27 12.21
C MET A 871 20.18 -4.15 13.20
N VAL A 872 20.79 -3.06 12.74
CA VAL A 872 21.10 -1.87 13.57
C VAL A 872 19.97 -0.85 13.51
N VAL A 873 19.46 -0.54 12.31
CA VAL A 873 18.37 0.42 12.06
C VAL A 873 17.17 -0.35 11.48
N PRO A 874 16.22 -0.80 12.32
CA PRO A 874 15.17 -1.73 11.88
C PRO A 874 14.28 -1.22 10.76
N VAL A 875 14.00 0.08 10.73
CA VAL A 875 13.09 0.71 9.77
C VAL A 875 13.81 1.73 8.89
N ILE A 876 13.64 1.61 7.58
CA ILE A 876 14.14 2.60 6.61
C ILE A 876 12.95 3.19 5.86
N SER A 877 12.86 4.52 5.82
CA SER A 877 11.83 5.22 5.06
C SER A 877 12.38 5.73 3.72
N THR A 878 11.56 5.67 2.67
CA THR A 878 11.90 6.16 1.33
C THR A 878 10.66 6.58 0.56
N THR A 879 10.81 7.44 -0.45
CA THR A 879 9.74 7.66 -1.42
C THR A 879 9.78 6.64 -2.55
N PHE A 880 8.64 6.36 -3.17
CA PHE A 880 8.57 5.48 -4.34
C PHE A 880 9.53 5.92 -5.46
N ALA A 881 9.63 7.23 -5.71
CA ALA A 881 10.54 7.80 -6.70
C ALA A 881 12.03 7.50 -6.42
N SER A 882 12.39 7.22 -5.17
CA SER A 882 13.76 6.89 -4.78
C SER A 882 14.04 5.38 -4.72
N THR A 883 13.00 4.54 -4.69
CA THR A 883 13.11 3.09 -4.51
C THR A 883 13.99 2.45 -5.58
N GLY A 884 13.71 2.68 -6.86
CA GLY A 884 14.48 2.08 -7.96
C GLY A 884 15.96 2.46 -7.93
N ARG A 885 16.31 3.68 -7.53
CA ARG A 885 17.72 4.11 -7.43
C ARG A 885 18.44 3.57 -6.20
N MET A 886 17.73 3.48 -5.08
CA MET A 886 18.32 3.03 -3.80
C MET A 886 18.44 1.52 -3.73
N LEU A 887 17.43 0.79 -4.25
CA LEU A 887 17.29 -0.66 -4.13
C LEU A 887 17.35 -1.39 -5.47
N GLY A 888 17.59 -0.69 -6.59
CA GLY A 888 17.51 -1.23 -7.94
C GLY A 888 18.33 -2.49 -8.18
N ASN A 889 19.50 -2.55 -7.54
CA ASN A 889 20.44 -3.67 -7.63
C ASN A 889 20.08 -4.86 -6.72
N LEU A 890 19.06 -4.74 -5.88
CA LEU A 890 18.59 -5.85 -5.05
C LEU A 890 17.69 -6.78 -5.86
N PRO A 891 17.86 -8.11 -5.77
CA PRO A 891 16.94 -9.05 -6.40
C PRO A 891 15.52 -8.93 -5.82
N PRO A 892 14.49 -9.42 -6.54
CA PRO A 892 13.13 -9.56 -5.99
C PRO A 892 13.12 -10.29 -4.65
N ASN A 893 12.13 -10.00 -3.79
CA ASN A 893 11.98 -10.62 -2.47
C ASN A 893 13.19 -10.43 -1.50
N SER A 894 14.05 -9.43 -1.74
CA SER A 894 15.18 -9.13 -0.84
C SER A 894 14.76 -8.45 0.46
N ILE A 895 13.62 -7.77 0.48
CA ILE A 895 13.10 -7.04 1.65
C ILE A 895 12.03 -7.88 2.34
N GLY A 896 12.14 -8.05 3.65
CA GLY A 896 11.14 -8.78 4.45
C GLY A 896 9.74 -8.17 4.42
N TRP A 897 9.65 -6.88 4.74
CA TRP A 897 8.40 -6.15 4.94
C TRP A 897 8.44 -4.80 4.21
N LEU A 898 7.41 -4.54 3.42
CA LEU A 898 7.09 -3.24 2.86
C LEU A 898 5.81 -2.73 3.49
N LEU A 899 5.91 -1.58 4.15
CA LEU A 899 4.77 -0.86 4.69
C LEU A 899 4.56 0.36 3.80
N ILE A 900 3.42 0.44 3.11
CA ILE A 900 3.05 1.60 2.32
C ILE A 900 2.12 2.47 3.14
N ASP A 901 2.49 3.73 3.34
CA ASP A 901 1.65 4.74 4.01
C ASP A 901 1.15 5.80 3.03
N GLU A 902 -0.04 6.33 3.30
CA GLU A 902 -0.78 7.25 2.44
C GLU A 902 -1.01 6.68 1.01
N ALA A 903 -1.25 5.37 0.91
CA ALA A 903 -1.40 4.65 -0.36
C ALA A 903 -2.56 5.17 -1.25
N GLY A 904 -3.56 5.83 -0.65
CA GLY A 904 -4.68 6.45 -1.37
C GLY A 904 -4.26 7.60 -2.29
N GLN A 905 -3.08 8.17 -2.09
CA GLN A 905 -2.53 9.27 -2.91
C GLN A 905 -1.44 8.81 -3.87
N ALA A 906 -1.00 7.55 -3.77
CA ALA A 906 -0.01 7.01 -4.66
C ALA A 906 -0.68 6.54 -5.95
N VAL A 907 -0.16 6.98 -7.10
CA VAL A 907 -0.56 6.42 -8.39
C VAL A 907 -0.25 4.91 -8.41
N PRO A 908 -1.10 4.06 -9.00
CA PRO A 908 -0.93 2.61 -9.01
C PRO A 908 0.48 2.12 -9.38
N GLN A 909 1.07 2.71 -10.42
CA GLN A 909 2.38 2.33 -10.95
C GLN A 909 3.56 2.62 -10.04
N ALA A 910 3.44 3.60 -9.12
CA ALA A 910 4.53 3.98 -8.24
C ALA A 910 4.88 2.88 -7.21
N ALA A 911 3.90 2.09 -6.79
CA ALA A 911 4.07 1.06 -5.78
C ALA A 911 4.68 -0.24 -6.32
N ALA A 912 4.53 -0.52 -7.62
CA ALA A 912 4.95 -1.79 -8.25
C ALA A 912 6.44 -2.09 -8.00
N GLY A 913 7.29 -1.07 -8.12
CA GLY A 913 8.74 -1.15 -7.88
C GLY A 913 9.12 -1.65 -6.49
N ALA A 914 8.39 -1.18 -5.47
CA ALA A 914 8.63 -1.56 -4.09
C ALA A 914 8.05 -2.95 -3.80
N ILE A 915 6.80 -3.22 -4.24
CA ILE A 915 6.09 -4.49 -3.98
C ILE A 915 6.88 -5.69 -4.52
N MET A 916 7.47 -5.59 -5.72
CA MET A 916 8.24 -6.70 -6.30
C MET A 916 9.53 -7.04 -5.54
N ARG A 917 10.08 -6.09 -4.77
CA ARG A 917 11.31 -6.29 -3.98
C ARG A 917 11.02 -6.78 -2.56
N ALA A 918 9.77 -6.76 -2.14
CA ALA A 918 9.34 -7.14 -0.80
C ALA A 918 8.58 -8.46 -0.79
N LYS A 919 8.84 -9.30 0.22
CA LYS A 919 8.08 -10.55 0.43
C LYS A 919 6.65 -10.24 0.88
N ARG A 920 6.51 -9.32 1.84
CA ARG A 920 5.25 -9.04 2.53
C ARG A 920 4.92 -7.56 2.40
N SER A 921 3.77 -7.23 1.82
CA SER A 921 3.34 -5.84 1.64
C SER A 921 2.09 -5.52 2.46
N VAL A 922 2.17 -4.52 3.33
CA VAL A 922 1.03 -3.96 4.06
C VAL A 922 0.75 -2.58 3.49
N VAL A 923 -0.43 -2.40 2.91
CA VAL A 923 -0.82 -1.16 2.23
C VAL A 923 -1.84 -0.43 3.09
N VAL A 924 -1.48 0.77 3.54
CA VAL A 924 -2.31 1.59 4.43
C VAL A 924 -2.58 2.94 3.79
N GLY A 925 -3.85 3.33 3.79
CA GLY A 925 -4.30 4.53 3.11
C GLY A 925 -5.81 4.71 3.24
N ASP A 926 -6.32 5.74 2.59
CA ASP A 926 -7.75 6.01 2.52
C ASP A 926 -8.09 6.61 1.15
N PRO A 927 -8.85 5.90 0.29
CA PRO A 927 -9.25 6.40 -1.03
C PRO A 927 -10.14 7.66 -0.96
N LEU A 928 -10.80 7.92 0.18
CA LEU A 928 -11.65 9.10 0.38
C LEU A 928 -10.93 10.32 0.95
N GLN A 929 -9.60 10.24 1.14
CA GLN A 929 -8.78 11.43 1.30
C GLN A 929 -8.38 11.98 -0.08
N ILE A 930 -7.25 12.68 -0.21
CA ILE A 930 -6.87 13.29 -1.49
C ILE A 930 -6.50 12.19 -2.51
N PRO A 931 -7.07 12.19 -3.72
CA PRO A 931 -6.70 11.24 -4.77
C PRO A 931 -5.30 11.53 -5.34
N PRO A 932 -4.70 10.59 -6.09
CA PRO A 932 -3.40 10.82 -6.72
C PRO A 932 -3.42 12.00 -7.69
N VAL A 933 -2.32 12.77 -7.73
CA VAL A 933 -2.20 13.92 -8.62
C VAL A 933 -1.67 13.49 -9.99
N VAL A 934 -2.51 13.61 -11.02
CA VAL A 934 -2.15 13.32 -12.41
C VAL A 934 -1.78 14.62 -13.17
N SER A 935 -0.73 14.53 -13.99
CA SER A 935 -0.21 15.62 -14.82
C SER A 935 -0.75 15.58 -16.27
N LEU A 936 -1.18 14.42 -16.74
CA LEU A 936 -1.74 14.21 -18.08
C LEU A 936 -3.19 14.73 -18.19
N PRO A 937 -3.61 15.21 -19.38
CA PRO A 937 -5.02 15.49 -19.67
C PRO A 937 -5.88 14.23 -19.55
N GLU A 938 -7.12 14.39 -19.06
CA GLU A 938 -7.97 13.26 -18.71
C GLU A 938 -8.37 12.45 -19.94
N GLN A 939 -8.73 13.12 -21.04
CA GLN A 939 -9.13 12.45 -22.28
C GLN A 939 -7.98 11.67 -22.91
N LEU A 940 -6.73 12.11 -22.73
CA LEU A 940 -5.56 11.37 -23.19
C LEU A 940 -5.40 10.07 -22.39
N THR A 941 -5.47 10.13 -21.06
CA THR A 941 -5.46 8.94 -20.20
C THR A 941 -6.57 7.96 -20.59
N SER A 942 -7.80 8.45 -20.78
CA SER A 942 -8.93 7.64 -21.23
C SER A 942 -8.67 6.92 -22.55
N LYS A 943 -8.06 7.58 -23.54
CA LYS A 943 -7.70 6.94 -24.82
C LYS A 943 -6.57 5.92 -24.70
N ILE A 944 -5.57 6.18 -23.85
CA ILE A 944 -4.50 5.21 -23.56
C ILE A 944 -5.10 3.95 -22.93
N CYS A 945 -5.94 4.09 -21.91
CA CYS A 945 -6.61 2.97 -21.26
C CYS A 945 -7.50 2.18 -22.25
N GLN A 946 -8.33 2.87 -23.05
CA GLN A 946 -9.16 2.24 -24.08
C GLN A 946 -8.33 1.45 -25.09
N PHE A 947 -7.19 1.99 -25.53
CA PHE A 947 -6.31 1.33 -26.48
C PHE A 947 -5.79 -0.01 -25.94
N PHE A 948 -5.27 -0.01 -24.71
CA PHE A 948 -4.74 -1.22 -24.07
C PHE A 948 -5.83 -2.14 -23.50
N LYS A 949 -7.13 -1.80 -23.67
CA LYS A 949 -8.28 -2.51 -23.09
C LYS A 949 -8.20 -2.58 -21.56
N VAL A 950 -7.77 -1.49 -20.94
CA VAL A 950 -7.68 -1.32 -19.50
C VAL A 950 -8.81 -0.41 -19.04
N ASP A 951 -9.48 -0.79 -17.95
CA ASP A 951 -10.51 0.02 -17.31
C ASP A 951 -9.87 1.16 -16.51
N LYS A 952 -10.08 2.40 -16.96
CA LYS A 952 -9.55 3.61 -16.31
C LYS A 952 -9.99 3.68 -14.85
N SER A 953 -11.26 3.38 -14.56
CA SER A 953 -11.84 3.54 -13.23
C SER A 953 -11.23 2.61 -12.17
N ILE A 954 -10.61 1.51 -12.61
CA ILE A 954 -10.03 0.49 -11.73
C ILE A 954 -8.50 0.59 -11.68
N TRP A 955 -7.85 0.94 -12.79
CA TRP A 955 -6.40 0.76 -12.95
C TRP A 955 -5.61 2.05 -13.16
N SER A 956 -6.26 3.18 -13.44
CA SER A 956 -5.57 4.44 -13.73
C SER A 956 -6.02 5.56 -12.80
N ALA A 957 -5.08 6.43 -12.44
CA ALA A 957 -5.35 7.60 -11.62
C ALA A 957 -6.10 8.68 -12.43
N PRO A 958 -6.87 9.59 -11.78
CA PRO A 958 -7.05 9.73 -10.34
C PRO A 958 -8.11 8.81 -9.71
N GLU A 959 -8.88 8.06 -10.49
CA GLU A 959 -9.94 7.18 -9.99
C GLU A 959 -9.36 5.98 -9.22
N ALA A 960 -8.22 5.46 -9.66
CA ALA A 960 -7.47 4.42 -8.98
C ALA A 960 -6.26 4.96 -8.21
N SER A 961 -5.92 4.28 -7.13
CA SER A 961 -4.73 4.49 -6.30
C SER A 961 -4.10 3.16 -5.91
N ALA A 962 -2.86 3.19 -5.40
CA ALA A 962 -2.22 1.99 -4.85
C ALA A 962 -3.06 1.33 -3.75
N GLN A 963 -3.81 2.12 -2.96
CA GLN A 963 -4.75 1.60 -1.97
C GLN A 963 -5.88 0.79 -2.64
N SER A 964 -6.56 1.34 -3.64
CA SER A 964 -7.72 0.67 -4.27
C SER A 964 -7.36 -0.66 -4.93
N LEU A 965 -6.15 -0.79 -5.49
CA LEU A 965 -5.67 -2.05 -6.05
C LEU A 965 -5.35 -3.06 -4.93
N ALA A 966 -4.75 -2.59 -3.83
CA ALA A 966 -4.47 -3.44 -2.68
C ALA A 966 -5.77 -3.89 -1.97
N ASP A 967 -6.79 -3.03 -1.94
CA ASP A 967 -8.12 -3.37 -1.41
C ASP A 967 -8.72 -4.54 -2.20
N GLN A 968 -8.67 -4.50 -3.53
CA GLN A 968 -9.13 -5.58 -4.40
C GLN A 968 -8.31 -6.87 -4.26
N ALA A 969 -7.02 -6.74 -3.97
CA ALA A 969 -6.11 -7.86 -3.75
C ALA A 969 -6.34 -8.58 -2.41
N SER A 970 -7.05 -7.97 -1.46
CA SER A 970 -7.18 -8.48 -0.08
C SER A 970 -8.40 -9.39 0.10
N ASN A 971 -8.24 -10.49 0.84
CA ASN A 971 -9.35 -11.40 1.21
C ASN A 971 -10.30 -10.81 2.25
N PHE A 972 -9.78 -9.99 3.17
CA PHE A 972 -10.57 -9.38 4.24
C PHE A 972 -10.88 -7.94 3.87
N GLN A 973 -12.15 -7.63 3.75
CA GLN A 973 -12.64 -6.36 3.21
C GLN A 973 -13.78 -5.81 4.09
N ALA A 974 -14.17 -4.58 3.79
CA ALA A 974 -15.41 -3.99 4.25
C ALA A 974 -16.16 -3.34 3.10
N VAL A 975 -17.49 -3.40 3.15
CA VAL A 975 -18.39 -2.82 2.15
C VAL A 975 -19.14 -1.66 2.77
N PHE A 976 -18.97 -0.46 2.22
CA PHE A 976 -19.68 0.77 2.59
C PHE A 976 -20.76 1.05 1.55
N ASN A 977 -22.02 1.26 1.96
CA ASN A 977 -23.17 1.25 1.05
C ASN A 977 -23.53 2.65 0.49
N SER A 978 -22.70 3.66 0.73
CA SER A 978 -22.95 5.05 0.31
C SER A 978 -22.92 5.27 -1.20
N ASP A 979 -22.27 4.38 -1.95
CA ASP A 979 -22.05 4.49 -3.40
C ASP A 979 -22.97 3.50 -4.15
N GLN A 980 -23.36 3.81 -5.40
CA GLN A 980 -24.35 3.01 -6.17
C GLN A 980 -24.03 1.50 -6.26
N ASP A 981 -22.75 1.13 -6.23
CA ASP A 981 -22.26 -0.26 -6.28
C ASP A 981 -21.63 -0.77 -4.97
N GLY A 982 -21.66 0.05 -3.90
CA GLY A 982 -21.00 -0.22 -2.62
C GLY A 982 -19.47 -0.17 -2.71
N ARG A 983 -18.82 0.73 -1.96
CA ARG A 983 -17.36 0.82 -1.95
C ARG A 983 -16.75 -0.30 -1.12
N ARG A 984 -15.87 -1.07 -1.76
CA ARG A 984 -15.05 -2.08 -1.08
C ARG A 984 -13.70 -1.51 -0.72
N VAL A 985 -13.28 -1.78 0.52
CA VAL A 985 -11.98 -1.39 1.05
C VAL A 985 -11.38 -2.58 1.79
N GLY A 986 -10.08 -2.55 2.07
CA GLY A 986 -9.42 -3.53 2.91
C GLY A 986 -9.93 -3.50 4.36
N ILE A 987 -9.13 -4.01 5.29
CA ILE A 987 -9.54 -4.09 6.70
C ILE A 987 -9.82 -2.68 7.25
N PRO A 988 -11.04 -2.35 7.71
CA PRO A 988 -11.39 -0.98 8.06
C PRO A 988 -10.98 -0.64 9.51
N LEU A 989 -10.29 0.48 9.71
CA LEU A 989 -10.07 1.06 11.03
C LEU A 989 -11.17 2.07 11.34
N LEU A 990 -12.03 1.78 12.33
CA LEU A 990 -13.24 2.59 12.58
C LEU A 990 -13.12 3.58 13.75
N VAL A 991 -12.26 3.32 14.73
CA VAL A 991 -12.23 4.12 15.97
C VAL A 991 -11.37 5.37 15.81
N HIS A 992 -12.02 6.53 15.83
CA HIS A 992 -11.42 7.84 15.60
C HIS A 992 -11.07 8.55 16.91
N ARG A 993 -9.80 8.94 17.09
CA ARG A 993 -9.29 9.53 18.35
C ARG A 993 -8.82 10.99 18.25
N ARG A 994 -8.95 11.62 17.07
CA ARG A 994 -8.32 12.93 16.79
C ARG A 994 -9.24 14.15 16.97
N CYS A 995 -10.40 14.12 16.34
CA CYS A 995 -11.27 15.28 16.10
C CYS A 995 -12.48 15.19 17.00
N GLN A 996 -12.84 16.33 17.58
CA GLN A 996 -14.08 16.50 18.33
C GLN A 996 -15.28 16.71 17.39
N ASN A 997 -16.48 16.62 17.96
CA ASN A 997 -17.71 17.06 17.27
C ASN A 997 -17.75 18.59 17.15
N PRO A 998 -18.24 19.14 16.01
CA PRO A 998 -18.96 18.46 14.92
C PRO A 998 -18.07 17.91 13.78
N MET A 999 -16.74 18.11 13.82
CA MET A 999 -15.86 17.71 12.71
C MET A 999 -15.89 16.20 12.45
N PHE A 1000 -15.89 15.39 13.53
CA PHE A 1000 -16.01 13.94 13.42
C PHE A 1000 -17.34 13.54 12.75
N GLU A 1001 -18.48 14.03 13.24
CA GLU A 1001 -19.80 13.72 12.68
C GLU A 1001 -19.92 14.10 11.20
N ILE A 1002 -19.41 15.29 10.83
CA ILE A 1002 -19.38 15.74 9.43
C ILE A 1002 -18.60 14.75 8.57
N SER A 1003 -17.35 14.44 8.96
CA SER A 1003 -16.48 13.52 8.22
C SER A 1003 -17.08 12.12 8.12
N ASN A 1004 -17.61 11.59 9.23
CA ASN A 1004 -18.24 10.27 9.29
C ASN A 1004 -19.45 10.15 8.34
N ARG A 1005 -20.26 11.20 8.27
CA ARG A 1005 -21.44 11.22 7.40
C ARG A 1005 -21.09 11.32 5.93
N ILE A 1006 -20.20 12.24 5.54
CA ILE A 1006 -19.93 12.52 4.11
C ILE A 1006 -19.05 11.44 3.45
N ALA A 1007 -18.25 10.71 4.23
CA ALA A 1007 -17.25 9.80 3.68
C ALA A 1007 -17.41 8.33 4.16
N TYR A 1008 -17.90 8.08 5.37
CA TYR A 1008 -17.74 6.77 6.01
C TYR A 1008 -19.06 6.10 6.42
N ASP A 1009 -20.19 6.52 5.84
CA ASP A 1009 -21.52 5.90 6.00
C ASP A 1009 -21.93 5.73 7.48
N ASN A 1010 -21.52 6.70 8.32
CA ASN A 1010 -21.68 6.69 9.78
C ASN A 1010 -21.09 5.46 10.50
N GLN A 1011 -20.15 4.74 9.89
CA GLN A 1011 -19.54 3.54 10.46
C GLN A 1011 -18.38 3.84 11.42
N MET A 1012 -17.76 5.02 11.37
CA MET A 1012 -16.70 5.37 12.33
C MET A 1012 -17.27 5.57 13.73
N VAL A 1013 -16.42 5.35 14.73
CA VAL A 1013 -16.76 5.45 16.16
C VAL A 1013 -15.92 6.54 16.82
N HIS A 1014 -16.56 7.41 17.61
CA HIS A 1014 -15.91 8.56 18.23
C HIS A 1014 -15.22 8.19 19.55
N ALA A 1015 -13.91 8.47 19.66
CA ALA A 1015 -13.11 8.19 20.84
C ALA A 1015 -12.06 9.29 21.12
N ALA A 1016 -12.36 10.55 20.81
CA ALA A 1016 -11.41 11.68 20.95
C ALA A 1016 -11.26 12.21 22.39
N GLY A 1017 -11.80 11.51 23.39
CA GLY A 1017 -11.76 11.93 24.80
C GLY A 1017 -12.75 13.06 25.11
N ASN A 1018 -12.51 13.77 26.22
CA ASN A 1018 -13.42 14.81 26.72
C ASN A 1018 -13.44 16.04 25.79
N PRO A 1019 -14.61 16.68 25.57
CA PRO A 1019 -14.71 17.88 24.73
C PRO A 1019 -13.81 19.00 25.22
N SER A 1020 -12.99 19.55 24.32
CA SER A 1020 -12.17 20.74 24.57
C SER A 1020 -12.44 21.77 23.48
N ILE A 1021 -12.51 23.04 23.88
CA ILE A 1021 -12.71 24.17 22.94
C ILE A 1021 -11.36 24.81 22.57
N GLY A 1022 -10.25 24.40 23.20
CA GLY A 1022 -8.91 24.94 22.94
C GLY A 1022 -8.76 26.44 23.25
N ALA A 1023 -7.56 26.99 23.04
CA ALA A 1023 -7.29 28.41 23.28
C ALA A 1023 -8.03 29.32 22.27
N ILE A 1024 -8.02 28.93 21.00
CA ILE A 1024 -8.66 29.67 19.90
C ILE A 1024 -10.18 29.72 20.11
N GLY A 1025 -10.82 28.60 20.42
CA GLY A 1025 -12.27 28.57 20.63
C GLY A 1025 -12.73 29.31 21.89
N LYS A 1026 -11.87 29.49 22.90
CA LYS A 1026 -12.20 30.36 24.06
C LYS A 1026 -12.35 31.83 23.67
N VAL A 1027 -11.62 32.27 22.65
CA VAL A 1027 -11.64 33.66 22.16
C VAL A 1027 -12.73 33.85 21.11
N ILE A 1028 -12.80 32.91 20.16
CA ILE A 1028 -13.67 33.06 18.99
C ILE A 1028 -15.07 32.49 19.28
N GLY A 1029 -15.18 31.41 20.05
CA GLY A 1029 -16.41 30.65 20.29
C GLY A 1029 -16.34 29.24 19.68
N ARG A 1030 -17.46 28.53 19.69
CA ARG A 1030 -17.58 27.18 19.12
C ARG A 1030 -17.59 27.18 17.59
N SER A 1031 -17.36 26.01 17.00
CA SER A 1031 -17.46 25.75 15.56
C SER A 1031 -18.75 26.29 14.95
N ARG A 1032 -18.66 27.02 13.83
CA ARG A 1032 -19.81 27.66 13.17
C ARG A 1032 -19.54 28.04 11.72
N TRP A 1033 -20.61 28.33 11.00
CA TRP A 1033 -20.58 28.99 9.69
C TRP A 1033 -20.74 30.51 9.86
N LEU A 1034 -19.80 31.26 9.29
CA LEU A 1034 -19.83 32.73 9.20
C LEU A 1034 -20.32 33.10 7.80
N ASP A 1035 -21.60 33.45 7.68
CA ASP A 1035 -22.21 33.80 6.40
C ASP A 1035 -21.72 35.17 5.93
N VAL A 1036 -21.08 35.16 4.76
CA VAL A 1036 -20.53 36.36 4.11
C VAL A 1036 -21.19 36.52 2.75
N LYS A 1037 -21.95 37.60 2.61
CA LYS A 1037 -22.53 38.01 1.33
C LYS A 1037 -21.52 38.91 0.62
N GLY A 1038 -21.03 38.46 -0.53
CA GLY A 1038 -20.15 39.24 -1.39
C GLY A 1038 -20.40 38.88 -2.85
N GLU A 1039 -20.02 39.78 -3.75
CA GLU A 1039 -19.98 39.51 -5.18
C GLU A 1039 -18.53 39.61 -5.66
N ALA A 1040 -18.13 38.70 -6.56
CA ALA A 1040 -16.80 38.70 -7.14
C ALA A 1040 -16.82 38.07 -8.53
N ASP A 1041 -16.13 38.69 -9.49
CA ASP A 1041 -15.97 38.14 -10.85
C ASP A 1041 -15.04 36.92 -10.84
N THR A 1042 -14.10 36.88 -9.90
CA THR A 1042 -13.21 35.73 -9.67
C THR A 1042 -13.69 34.88 -8.49
N LYS A 1043 -13.03 33.75 -8.25
CA LYS A 1043 -13.33 32.89 -7.10
C LYS A 1043 -12.93 33.54 -5.75
N TRP A 1044 -12.19 34.65 -5.74
CA TRP A 1044 -11.76 35.38 -4.54
C TRP A 1044 -12.80 36.43 -4.11
N CYS A 1045 -13.23 36.36 -2.85
CA CYS A 1045 -14.14 37.33 -2.25
C CYS A 1045 -13.39 38.19 -1.22
N GLU A 1046 -13.33 39.51 -1.45
CA GLU A 1046 -12.61 40.42 -0.55
C GLU A 1046 -13.21 40.46 0.86
N ALA A 1047 -14.54 40.39 0.96
CA ALA A 1047 -15.26 40.38 2.24
C ALA A 1047 -14.94 39.13 3.07
N GLU A 1048 -14.84 37.95 2.44
CA GLU A 1048 -14.45 36.72 3.14
C GLU A 1048 -13.01 36.83 3.68
N GLY A 1049 -12.10 37.39 2.87
CA GLY A 1049 -10.72 37.66 3.30
C GLY A 1049 -10.64 38.63 4.48
N GLN A 1050 -11.54 39.62 4.56
CA GLN A 1050 -11.59 40.55 5.69
C GLN A 1050 -12.03 39.86 6.99
N VAL A 1051 -13.00 38.95 6.94
CA VAL A 1051 -13.43 38.18 8.12
C VAL A 1051 -12.28 37.35 8.71
N VAL A 1052 -11.41 36.80 7.86
CA VAL A 1052 -10.20 36.09 8.30
C VAL A 1052 -9.23 37.03 9.02
N ILE A 1053 -9.05 38.25 8.54
CA ILE A 1053 -8.20 39.25 9.18
C ILE A 1053 -8.77 39.63 10.55
N ASP A 1054 -10.08 39.92 10.63
CA ASP A 1054 -10.76 40.26 11.88
C ASP A 1054 -10.67 39.11 12.90
N PHE A 1055 -10.71 37.86 12.42
CA PHE A 1055 -10.49 36.68 13.24
C PHE A 1055 -9.09 36.67 13.87
N LEU A 1056 -8.06 36.90 13.06
CA LEU A 1056 -6.67 36.96 13.52
C LEU A 1056 -6.43 38.15 14.45
N GLU A 1057 -7.07 39.29 14.20
CA GLU A 1057 -7.01 40.48 15.07
C GLU A 1057 -7.60 40.19 16.46
N LYS A 1058 -8.71 39.43 16.55
CA LYS A 1058 -9.28 38.99 17.83
C LYS A 1058 -8.32 38.07 18.60
N LEU A 1059 -7.65 37.14 17.92
CA LEU A 1059 -6.63 36.29 18.55
C LEU A 1059 -5.45 37.12 19.07
N ALA A 1060 -4.98 38.08 18.27
CA ALA A 1060 -3.92 39.00 18.66
C ALA A 1060 -4.33 39.92 19.81
N ALA A 1061 -5.62 40.28 19.93
CA ALA A 1061 -6.16 41.08 21.04
C ALA A 1061 -6.27 40.26 22.33
N ALA A 1062 -6.48 38.96 22.23
CA ALA A 1062 -6.48 38.02 23.35
C ALA A 1062 -5.08 37.49 23.71
N SER A 1063 -4.01 38.11 23.18
CA SER A 1063 -2.61 37.73 23.43
C SER A 1063 -2.27 36.28 23.05
N ILE A 1064 -2.98 35.68 22.08
CA ILE A 1064 -2.61 34.38 21.52
C ILE A 1064 -1.46 34.61 20.53
N THR A 1065 -0.33 33.97 20.77
CA THR A 1065 0.84 33.97 19.89
C THR A 1065 0.97 32.64 19.16
N SER A 1066 1.51 32.67 17.94
CA SER A 1066 1.71 31.50 17.08
C SER A 1066 0.51 30.53 17.07
N PRO A 1067 -0.69 31.00 16.69
CA PRO A 1067 -1.91 30.19 16.78
C PRO A 1067 -1.78 28.92 15.94
N ASP A 1068 -2.11 27.78 16.54
CA ASP A 1068 -2.21 26.50 15.84
C ASP A 1068 -3.51 26.47 15.00
N LEU A 1069 -3.44 27.14 13.85
CA LEU A 1069 -4.56 27.45 12.99
C LEU A 1069 -4.19 27.22 11.52
N PHE A 1070 -4.99 26.43 10.81
CA PHE A 1070 -4.89 26.33 9.35
C PHE A 1070 -6.03 27.08 8.64
N ILE A 1071 -5.69 27.72 7.53
CA ILE A 1071 -6.65 28.35 6.62
C ILE A 1071 -6.63 27.57 5.32
N ILE A 1072 -7.69 26.80 5.10
CA ILE A 1072 -7.85 25.86 3.99
C ILE A 1072 -8.88 26.39 3.02
N THR A 1073 -8.58 26.36 1.73
CA THR A 1073 -9.53 26.75 0.67
C THR A 1073 -9.50 25.75 -0.49
N PRO A 1074 -10.62 25.49 -1.18
CA PRO A 1074 -10.61 24.66 -2.38
C PRO A 1074 -9.85 25.30 -3.55
N PHE A 1075 -9.67 26.62 -3.57
CA PHE A 1075 -9.16 27.34 -4.74
C PHE A 1075 -7.79 28.00 -4.51
N ARG A 1076 -6.87 27.77 -5.47
CA ARG A 1076 -5.52 28.37 -5.41
C ARG A 1076 -5.53 29.89 -5.42
N ILE A 1077 -6.41 30.51 -6.21
CA ILE A 1077 -6.53 31.98 -6.28
C ILE A 1077 -6.89 32.56 -4.92
N VAL A 1078 -7.83 31.93 -4.19
CA VAL A 1078 -8.23 32.35 -2.84
C VAL A 1078 -7.05 32.27 -1.87
N SER A 1079 -6.26 31.19 -1.94
CA SER A 1079 -5.06 31.08 -1.12
C SER A 1079 -4.01 32.13 -1.47
N SER A 1080 -3.76 32.39 -2.76
CA SER A 1080 -2.76 33.35 -3.21
C SER A 1080 -3.11 34.78 -2.78
N GLU A 1081 -4.35 35.19 -2.99
CA GLU A 1081 -4.83 36.52 -2.62
C GLU A 1081 -4.83 36.73 -1.11
N LEU A 1082 -5.25 35.74 -0.32
CA LEU A 1082 -5.19 35.84 1.15
C LEU A 1082 -3.74 35.96 1.64
N LYS A 1083 -2.80 35.20 1.06
CA LYS A 1083 -1.38 35.29 1.40
C LYS A 1083 -0.82 36.68 1.10
N LEU A 1084 -1.18 37.25 -0.06
CA LEU A 1084 -0.79 38.58 -0.45
C LEU A 1084 -1.34 39.64 0.50
N ARG A 1085 -2.60 39.52 0.90
CA ARG A 1085 -3.24 40.48 1.82
C ARG A 1085 -2.65 40.41 3.23
N LEU A 1086 -2.37 39.21 3.73
CA LEU A 1086 -1.75 39.04 5.04
C LEU A 1086 -0.29 39.50 5.06
N SER A 1087 0.47 39.32 3.97
CA SER A 1087 1.86 39.81 3.90
C SER A 1087 1.95 41.34 3.97
N GLN A 1088 0.88 42.06 3.63
CA GLN A 1088 0.76 43.51 3.79
C GLN A 1088 0.40 43.96 5.22
N LYS A 1089 0.03 43.03 6.13
CA LYS A 1089 -0.39 43.30 7.51
C LYS A 1089 0.72 42.97 8.52
N SER A 1090 1.91 43.57 8.36
CA SER A 1090 3.08 43.29 9.20
C SER A 1090 2.82 43.47 10.70
N SER A 1091 2.12 44.53 11.10
CA SER A 1091 1.82 44.81 12.52
C SER A 1091 0.97 43.73 13.20
N LEU A 1092 0.04 43.11 12.46
CA LEU A 1092 -0.78 42.00 12.97
C LEU A 1092 0.07 40.74 13.16
N LEU A 1093 0.93 40.43 12.18
CA LEU A 1093 1.82 39.27 12.23
C LEU A 1093 2.85 39.40 13.36
N GLU A 1094 3.39 40.61 13.56
CA GLU A 1094 4.28 40.91 14.70
C GLU A 1094 3.59 40.68 16.04
N ARG A 1095 2.35 41.16 16.22
CA ARG A 1095 1.56 40.92 17.45
C ARG A 1095 1.26 39.44 17.70
N LEU A 1096 1.13 38.65 16.64
CA LEU A 1096 0.94 37.19 16.73
C LEU A 1096 2.28 36.44 16.86
N HIS A 1097 3.42 37.13 16.85
CA HIS A 1097 4.77 36.56 16.82
C HIS A 1097 5.01 35.63 15.62
N ILE A 1098 4.36 35.91 14.50
CA ILE A 1098 4.44 35.13 13.27
C ILE A 1098 5.58 35.66 12.39
N LYS A 1099 6.52 34.78 12.00
CA LYS A 1099 7.54 35.11 10.99
C LYS A 1099 6.88 35.18 9.60
N ASN A 1100 6.83 36.38 9.03
CA ASN A 1100 5.99 36.75 7.88
C ASN A 1100 5.93 35.74 6.73
N SER A 1101 7.05 35.17 6.27
CA SER A 1101 7.05 34.34 5.03
C SER A 1101 6.75 32.86 5.25
N GLU A 1102 7.25 32.27 6.34
CA GLU A 1102 7.22 30.82 6.54
C GLU A 1102 5.87 30.33 7.05
N TRP A 1103 5.28 31.03 8.02
CA TRP A 1103 3.97 30.66 8.57
C TRP A 1103 2.87 30.82 7.51
N ILE A 1104 2.83 31.95 6.80
CA ILE A 1104 1.87 32.21 5.71
C ILE A 1104 1.93 31.09 4.66
N ARG A 1105 3.14 30.65 4.29
CA ARG A 1105 3.31 29.57 3.29
C ARG A 1105 2.85 28.21 3.81
N SER A 1106 3.02 27.93 5.11
CA SER A 1106 2.76 26.62 5.71
C SER A 1106 1.37 26.45 6.32
N HIS A 1107 0.69 27.53 6.69
CA HIS A 1107 -0.60 27.58 7.38
C HIS A 1107 -1.75 28.06 6.50
N ILE A 1108 -1.47 28.52 5.28
CA ILE A 1108 -2.50 28.94 4.29
C ILE A 1108 -2.30 28.17 2.99
N GLY A 1109 -3.37 27.56 2.46
CA GLY A 1109 -3.24 26.77 1.25
C GLY A 1109 -4.50 26.04 0.80
N THR A 1110 -4.34 25.25 -0.24
CA THR A 1110 -5.34 24.25 -0.64
C THR A 1110 -5.22 22.99 0.20
N VAL A 1111 -6.19 22.09 0.14
CA VAL A 1111 -6.18 20.82 0.91
C VAL A 1111 -4.87 20.01 0.76
N HIS A 1112 -4.22 20.05 -0.41
CA HIS A 1112 -2.93 19.38 -0.66
C HIS A 1112 -1.78 19.92 0.21
N THR A 1113 -1.83 21.18 0.64
CA THR A 1113 -0.81 21.82 1.49
C THR A 1113 -0.80 21.29 2.93
N PHE A 1114 -1.95 20.77 3.38
CA PHE A 1114 -2.18 20.35 4.77
C PHE A 1114 -2.28 18.84 4.93
N GLN A 1115 -2.00 18.10 3.87
CA GLN A 1115 -2.01 16.66 3.92
C GLN A 1115 -0.98 16.13 4.94
N GLY A 1116 -1.39 15.15 5.75
CA GLY A 1116 -0.58 14.62 6.84
C GLY A 1116 -0.32 15.58 8.00
N LYS A 1117 -0.92 16.78 7.99
CA LYS A 1117 -0.86 17.74 9.10
C LYS A 1117 -2.18 17.78 9.86
N GLU A 1118 -2.17 18.44 10.99
CA GLU A 1118 -3.31 18.70 11.86
C GLU A 1118 -3.08 20.01 12.60
N ALA A 1119 -4.17 20.68 12.99
CA ALA A 1119 -4.14 21.89 13.78
C ALA A 1119 -5.28 21.87 14.79
N ASP A 1120 -5.12 22.58 15.90
CA ASP A 1120 -6.17 22.77 16.91
C ASP A 1120 -7.45 23.34 16.28
N SER A 1121 -7.33 24.34 15.41
CA SER A 1121 -8.48 24.94 14.71
C SER A 1121 -8.24 25.09 13.21
N VAL A 1122 -9.33 25.00 12.42
CA VAL A 1122 -9.29 25.21 10.97
C VAL A 1122 -10.31 26.28 10.56
N ILE A 1123 -9.89 27.17 9.68
CA ILE A 1123 -10.77 28.03 8.90
C ILE A 1123 -10.89 27.42 7.49
N LEU A 1124 -12.12 27.04 7.11
CA LEU A 1124 -12.45 26.66 5.74
C LEU A 1124 -12.98 27.88 4.99
N LEU A 1125 -12.14 28.45 4.13
CA LEU A 1125 -12.43 29.64 3.32
C LEU A 1125 -12.91 29.22 1.93
N LEU A 1126 -14.22 29.34 1.68
CA LEU A 1126 -14.88 28.72 0.53
C LEU A 1126 -14.63 29.47 -0.79
N GLY A 1127 -14.79 30.79 -0.82
CA GLY A 1127 -14.80 31.58 -2.05
C GLY A 1127 -15.96 31.21 -2.99
N ALA A 1128 -15.78 31.57 -4.27
CA ALA A 1128 -16.76 31.40 -5.35
C ALA A 1128 -18.18 31.92 -5.02
N PRO A 1129 -18.33 33.20 -4.59
CA PRO A 1129 -19.57 33.70 -4.02
C PRO A 1129 -20.66 33.99 -5.07
N ALA A 1130 -20.31 34.11 -6.36
CA ALA A 1130 -21.23 34.53 -7.41
C ALA A 1130 -22.06 33.37 -7.99
N ASN A 1131 -23.28 33.67 -8.46
CA ASN A 1131 -24.21 32.68 -9.02
C ASN A 1131 -23.69 31.97 -10.28
N ASN A 1132 -22.93 32.67 -11.13
CA ASN A 1132 -22.32 32.10 -12.35
C ASN A 1132 -21.18 31.10 -12.05
N GLN A 1133 -20.70 31.01 -10.81
CA GLN A 1133 -19.62 30.11 -10.39
C GLN A 1133 -20.11 28.75 -9.87
N ASN A 1134 -21.36 28.36 -10.19
CA ASN A 1134 -21.95 27.07 -9.81
C ASN A 1134 -21.08 25.86 -10.22
N GLY A 1135 -20.41 25.91 -11.38
CA GLY A 1135 -19.51 24.85 -11.84
C GLY A 1135 -18.32 24.63 -10.89
N ALA A 1136 -17.69 25.72 -10.43
CA ALA A 1136 -16.58 25.64 -9.49
C ALA A 1136 -17.00 25.08 -8.12
N ARG A 1137 -18.20 25.45 -7.65
CA ARG A 1137 -18.79 24.91 -6.42
C ARG A 1137 -19.09 23.42 -6.54
N ARG A 1138 -19.68 22.99 -7.66
CA ARG A 1138 -19.93 21.57 -7.96
C ARG A 1138 -18.63 20.78 -7.98
N TRP A 1139 -17.62 21.22 -8.73
CA TRP A 1139 -16.32 20.54 -8.76
C TRP A 1139 -15.71 20.35 -7.36
N ALA A 1140 -15.79 21.38 -6.51
CA ALA A 1140 -15.25 21.30 -5.15
C ALA A 1140 -16.03 20.34 -4.23
N ALA A 1141 -17.34 20.19 -4.46
CA ALA A 1141 -18.27 19.43 -3.60
C ALA A 1141 -18.84 18.15 -4.23
N GLU A 1142 -18.39 17.79 -5.44
CA GLU A 1142 -18.83 16.61 -6.19
C GLU A 1142 -18.41 15.33 -5.49
N ALA A 1143 -17.15 15.27 -5.07
CA ALA A 1143 -16.60 14.17 -4.29
C ALA A 1143 -16.33 14.62 -2.84
N PRO A 1144 -16.41 13.72 -1.85
CA PRO A 1144 -16.25 14.10 -0.44
C PRO A 1144 -14.80 14.48 -0.11
N ASN A 1145 -13.83 14.11 -0.94
CA ASN A 1145 -12.39 14.13 -0.68
C ASN A 1145 -11.87 15.49 -0.16
N ILE A 1146 -12.22 16.60 -0.82
CA ILE A 1146 -11.71 17.94 -0.47
C ILE A 1146 -12.24 18.35 0.92
N PHE A 1147 -13.54 18.23 1.12
CA PHE A 1147 -14.18 18.65 2.37
C PHE A 1147 -13.91 17.71 3.53
N ASN A 1148 -13.88 16.40 3.29
CA ASN A 1148 -13.47 15.40 4.27
C ASN A 1148 -12.07 15.72 4.81
N VAL A 1149 -11.12 15.96 3.91
CA VAL A 1149 -9.76 16.34 4.32
C VAL A 1149 -9.79 17.65 5.08
N ALA A 1150 -10.40 18.72 4.55
CA ALA A 1150 -10.42 20.03 5.20
C ALA A 1150 -10.98 19.97 6.62
N VAL A 1151 -12.09 19.27 6.83
CA VAL A 1151 -12.76 19.12 8.13
C VAL A 1151 -11.91 18.29 9.09
N SER A 1152 -11.35 17.17 8.63
CA SER A 1152 -10.55 16.25 9.45
C SER A 1152 -9.19 16.81 9.93
N ARG A 1153 -8.75 17.97 9.41
CA ARG A 1153 -7.52 18.63 9.88
C ARG A 1153 -7.71 19.36 11.22
N ALA A 1154 -8.95 19.69 11.57
CA ALA A 1154 -9.27 20.36 12.84
C ALA A 1154 -9.41 19.36 13.99
N LYS A 1155 -8.63 19.55 15.05
CA LYS A 1155 -8.78 18.76 16.30
C LYS A 1155 -9.97 19.25 17.13
N GLN A 1156 -10.06 20.56 17.38
CA GLN A 1156 -10.98 21.14 18.36
C GLN A 1156 -12.09 21.99 17.74
N ASN A 1157 -11.77 22.84 16.76
CA ASN A 1157 -12.76 23.76 16.17
C ASN A 1157 -12.64 23.89 14.65
N ILE A 1158 -13.79 24.10 13.99
CA ILE A 1158 -13.87 24.44 12.58
C ILE A 1158 -14.74 25.69 12.36
N TYR A 1159 -14.25 26.61 11.55
CA TYR A 1159 -14.96 27.81 11.14
C TYR A 1159 -15.08 27.85 9.63
N VAL A 1160 -16.31 27.86 9.11
CA VAL A 1160 -16.55 27.96 7.67
C VAL A 1160 -16.86 29.41 7.33
N ILE A 1161 -16.15 29.98 6.36
CA ILE A 1161 -16.31 31.36 5.90
C ILE A 1161 -16.67 31.33 4.42
N GLY A 1162 -17.83 31.88 4.09
CA GLY A 1162 -18.34 32.00 2.72
C GLY A 1162 -19.85 32.13 2.68
N SER A 1163 -20.39 32.38 1.49
CA SER A 1163 -21.84 32.52 1.28
C SER A 1163 -22.59 31.23 1.62
N TYR A 1164 -23.42 31.27 2.66
CA TYR A 1164 -24.24 30.14 3.08
C TYR A 1164 -25.24 29.76 1.98
N ASP A 1165 -25.95 30.73 1.41
CA ASP A 1165 -26.96 30.50 0.37
C ASP A 1165 -26.34 29.85 -0.90
N ALA A 1166 -25.10 30.20 -1.24
CA ALA A 1166 -24.40 29.66 -2.40
C ALA A 1166 -23.93 28.21 -2.20
N TRP A 1167 -23.57 27.82 -0.98
CA TRP A 1167 -22.94 26.52 -0.70
C TRP A 1167 -23.82 25.52 0.05
N ALA A 1168 -24.81 25.95 0.82
CA ALA A 1168 -25.60 25.05 1.68
C ALA A 1168 -26.40 23.97 0.93
N LYS A 1169 -26.56 24.08 -0.40
CA LYS A 1169 -27.31 23.14 -1.25
C LYS A 1169 -26.46 22.44 -2.30
N VAL A 1170 -25.13 22.48 -2.18
CA VAL A 1170 -24.21 21.98 -3.22
C VAL A 1170 -23.48 20.73 -2.75
N GLY A 1171 -23.87 19.55 -3.24
CA GLY A 1171 -23.17 18.29 -2.93
C GLY A 1171 -22.97 18.09 -1.43
N TYR A 1172 -21.76 17.66 -1.03
CA TYR A 1172 -21.43 17.36 0.36
C TYR A 1172 -21.34 18.58 1.30
N THR A 1173 -21.40 19.82 0.81
CA THR A 1173 -21.46 21.00 1.71
C THR A 1173 -22.81 21.15 2.38
N GLN A 1174 -23.84 20.44 1.92
CA GLN A 1174 -25.14 20.37 2.61
C GLN A 1174 -25.01 19.76 4.01
N ASP A 1175 -24.24 18.70 4.16
CA ASP A 1175 -24.01 18.06 5.46
C ASP A 1175 -23.23 18.97 6.42
N ILE A 1176 -22.26 19.72 5.90
CA ILE A 1176 -21.52 20.73 6.67
C ILE A 1176 -22.48 21.83 7.15
N ALA A 1177 -23.33 22.34 6.26
CA ALA A 1177 -24.30 23.39 6.57
C ALA A 1177 -25.37 22.94 7.58
N HIS A 1178 -25.75 21.66 7.58
CA HIS A 1178 -26.67 21.09 8.56
C HIS A 1178 -26.01 20.90 9.94
N SER A 1179 -24.70 20.63 9.97
CA SER A 1179 -23.99 20.27 11.21
C SER A 1179 -23.42 21.48 11.95
N LEU A 1180 -23.35 22.65 11.30
CA LEU A 1180 -22.82 23.88 11.87
C LEU A 1180 -23.91 24.94 12.06
N PRO A 1181 -23.95 25.63 13.21
CA PRO A 1181 -24.82 26.78 13.37
C PRO A 1181 -24.36 27.93 12.43
N CYS A 1182 -25.32 28.61 11.81
CA CYS A 1182 -25.05 29.74 10.92
C CYS A 1182 -25.31 31.07 11.65
N ASN A 1183 -24.26 31.89 11.82
CA ASN A 1183 -24.43 33.28 12.22
C ASN A 1183 -24.60 34.13 10.96
N ARG A 1184 -25.81 34.64 10.76
CA ARG A 1184 -26.05 35.69 9.76
C ARG A 1184 -25.34 36.94 10.24
N SER A 1185 -24.54 37.55 9.38
CA SER A 1185 -23.94 38.86 9.64
C SER A 1185 -25.06 39.91 9.65
N ASP A 1186 -25.79 39.99 10.75
CA ASP A 1186 -26.74 41.08 10.99
C ASP A 1186 -25.93 42.36 11.26
N ASN A 1187 -25.70 43.12 10.20
CA ASN A 1187 -25.48 44.56 10.32
C ASN A 1187 -26.81 45.20 10.75
N SER A 1188 -27.14 45.09 12.03
CA SER A 1188 -28.08 45.97 12.72
C SER A 1188 -27.45 46.38 14.05
N PRO A 1189 -27.16 47.69 14.27
CA PRO A 1189 -26.64 48.14 15.54
C PRO A 1189 -27.62 47.77 16.66
N ALA A 1190 -27.07 47.29 17.78
CA ALA A 1190 -27.84 47.11 19.01
C ALA A 1190 -28.58 48.41 19.37
N ALA A 1191 -29.88 48.29 19.62
CA ALA A 1191 -30.65 49.21 20.45
C ALA A 1191 -30.85 48.57 21.83
#